data_AF-A0A2V7VML6-F1
#
_entry.id   AF-A0A2V7VML6-F1
#
_cell.length_a   1.000
_cell.length_b   1.000
_cell.length_c   1.000
_cell.angle_alpha   90.00
_cell.angle_beta   90.00
_cell.angle_gamma   90.00
#
_symmetry.space_group_name_H-M   'P 1'
#
loop_
_entity.id
_entity.type
_entity.pdbx_description
1 polymer ?
#
loop_
_entity_poly.entity_id
_entity_poly.type
_entity_poly.pdbx_seq_one_letter_code
_entity_poly.pdbx_strand_id
1 'polypeptide(L)'
;MSDRRPRARLAALGQNLLLSAGTVAVVLGAAEGLCRLIERTRPAPPPVAEYITDWGGSEFVTLKSAASGWPPWEDYNSDGMRDREHALEKPSGVRRLACLGDSVTLGYGIRPHEAWPQVLQDLLAERGQRWEVFNVAFGGWSTRQELIAYRRVARKYRPDQVLLGVCLNDIPEMQNNLSRPPRLVQALYGRSALVRTVVGAQRREIASVEELFRAPGSAKVRDAFGRTFADIRTLSADVRAAGGRLAVVVFPFRFQLLPGAPPPSAQREIGRFCAAEGLPFLDLLPALRELGEAAFIDYDHFSPSGARHVAEAIADSGLVDLEEGRPAPGREASPRYPMASSAAGKPVAALLGALRAVDARERAAAARALGNRAAEPEAAVPALAAMLGDAAPEVRASAAWGLGGFGPAAAPAVPRLVTTLADESAAARAGAAWALGQVGAAARPAAGPLVSRLDDEDESVRWRAGEALAVVGPDPSTCLEPLRRITADPLSRGRAGAAWALGRLGEAAAPAVPALVSALGDSRADVRARAAWALGRIGPAAAPAVLELVRMMGDPDNGWRAVDALGGIGPAAAVAVGPLAEALTHPSGGMRWRAAQALGGLGEAARPATPALVRALDDPEGNVRLAAARALARTSADAPRARPALLRVLGDPDSRVRAAAARALHRLGPDAATEQALADRARSDPDATVRAEARRALKPPGRP
;
A
#
# COMPACT_ATOMS: atom_id res chain seq x y z
N MET A 1 75.02 -22.01 -31.33
CA MET A 1 74.17 -20.80 -31.26
C MET A 1 73.14 -21.00 -30.17
N SER A 2 73.38 -20.36 -29.01
CA SER A 2 72.65 -20.56 -27.75
C SER A 2 71.16 -20.25 -27.89
N ASP A 3 70.34 -21.19 -27.43
CA ASP A 3 68.88 -21.21 -27.48
C ASP A 3 68.26 -20.12 -26.58
N ARG A 4 68.28 -18.86 -27.06
CA ARG A 4 67.59 -17.71 -26.45
C ARG A 4 66.07 -17.72 -26.72
N ARG A 5 65.50 -18.80 -27.29
CA ARG A 5 64.11 -18.83 -27.78
C ARG A 5 63.01 -18.88 -26.72
N PRO A 6 63.13 -19.55 -25.55
CA PRO A 6 62.01 -19.61 -24.61
C PRO A 6 61.75 -18.29 -23.88
N ARG A 7 62.80 -17.53 -23.52
CA ARG A 7 62.67 -16.21 -22.89
C ARG A 7 62.07 -15.17 -23.84
N ALA A 8 62.45 -15.19 -25.12
CA ALA A 8 61.90 -14.28 -26.13
C ALA A 8 60.40 -14.55 -26.41
N ARG A 9 59.97 -15.81 -26.41
CA ARG A 9 58.56 -16.19 -26.60
C ARG A 9 57.69 -15.82 -25.39
N LEU A 10 58.19 -16.00 -24.17
CA LEU A 10 57.50 -15.55 -22.95
C LEU A 10 57.38 -14.03 -22.87
N ALA A 11 58.43 -13.30 -23.28
CA ALA A 11 58.40 -11.84 -23.36
C ALA A 11 57.38 -11.34 -24.41
N ALA A 12 57.33 -11.98 -25.59
CA ALA A 12 56.36 -11.66 -26.64
C ALA A 12 54.91 -12.00 -26.22
N LEU A 13 54.70 -13.12 -25.52
CA LEU A 13 53.39 -13.45 -24.94
C LEU A 13 52.97 -12.43 -23.89
N GLY A 14 53.89 -12.02 -23.00
CA GLY A 14 53.66 -10.96 -22.03
C GLY A 14 53.29 -9.62 -22.68
N GLN A 15 54.00 -9.24 -23.75
CA GLN A 15 53.70 -8.03 -24.53
C GLN A 15 52.31 -8.10 -25.20
N ASN A 16 51.95 -9.24 -25.79
CA ASN A 16 50.64 -9.42 -26.42
C ASN A 16 49.49 -9.42 -25.41
N LEU A 17 49.70 -10.00 -24.23
CA LEU A 17 48.72 -9.95 -23.13
C LEU A 17 48.56 -8.53 -22.60
N LEU A 18 49.65 -7.77 -22.46
CA LEU A 18 49.61 -6.36 -22.06
C LEU A 18 48.91 -5.49 -23.11
N LEU A 19 49.20 -5.68 -24.40
CA LEU A 19 48.54 -4.98 -25.50
C LEU A 19 47.04 -5.32 -25.57
N SER A 20 46.67 -6.58 -25.37
CA SER A 20 45.27 -7.02 -25.34
C SER A 20 44.54 -6.42 -24.13
N ALA A 21 45.15 -6.46 -22.94
CA ALA A 21 44.59 -5.85 -21.73
C ALA A 21 44.44 -4.33 -21.88
N GLY A 22 45.43 -3.66 -22.46
CA GLY A 22 45.37 -2.22 -22.76
C GLY A 22 44.25 -1.87 -23.75
N THR A 23 44.10 -2.66 -24.81
CA THR A 23 43.04 -2.47 -25.82
C THR A 23 41.66 -2.65 -25.20
N VAL A 24 41.45 -3.71 -24.41
CA VAL A 24 40.20 -3.95 -23.69
C VAL A 24 39.89 -2.80 -22.72
N ALA A 25 40.88 -2.30 -21.99
CA ALA A 25 40.71 -1.18 -21.07
C ALA A 25 40.29 0.11 -21.79
N VAL A 26 40.90 0.42 -22.94
CA VAL A 26 40.54 1.59 -23.76
C VAL A 26 39.12 1.48 -24.30
N VAL A 27 38.73 0.31 -24.83
CA VAL A 27 37.39 0.07 -25.37
C VAL A 27 36.31 0.16 -24.28
N LEU A 28 36.52 -0.49 -23.14
CA LEU A 28 35.59 -0.43 -22.01
C LEU A 28 35.50 0.99 -21.44
N GLY A 29 36.63 1.72 -21.36
CA GLY A 29 36.67 3.11 -20.91
C GLY A 29 35.89 4.04 -21.84
N ALA A 30 36.02 3.88 -23.15
CA ALA A 30 35.27 4.67 -24.13
C ALA A 30 33.77 4.37 -24.08
N ALA A 31 33.38 3.09 -23.97
CA ALA A 31 31.98 2.68 -23.84
C ALA A 31 31.34 3.18 -22.54
N GLU A 32 32.07 3.13 -21.42
CA GLU A 32 31.69 3.72 -20.14
C GLU A 32 31.50 5.23 -20.22
N GLY A 33 32.43 5.94 -20.87
CA GLY A 33 32.34 7.39 -21.10
C GLY A 33 31.11 7.78 -21.92
N LEU A 34 30.81 7.04 -22.99
CA LEU A 34 29.62 7.26 -23.81
C LEU A 34 28.33 7.02 -23.02
N CYS A 35 28.27 5.94 -22.22
CA CYS A 35 27.10 5.66 -21.38
C CYS A 35 26.87 6.78 -20.36
N ARG A 36 27.92 7.36 -19.77
CA ARG A 36 27.81 8.48 -18.82
C ARG A 36 27.29 9.77 -19.44
N LEU A 37 27.61 10.03 -20.70
CA LEU A 37 27.10 11.22 -21.41
C LEU A 37 25.59 11.11 -21.71
N ILE A 38 25.08 9.88 -21.85
CA ILE A 38 23.67 9.59 -22.12
C ILE A 38 22.86 9.53 -20.80
N GLU A 39 23.47 9.06 -19.72
CA GLU A 39 22.83 8.87 -18.42
C GLU A 39 22.57 10.20 -17.69
N ARG A 40 21.35 10.74 -17.83
CA ARG A 40 21.00 12.08 -17.28
C ARG A 40 20.78 12.13 -15.77
N THR A 41 20.60 11.01 -15.08
CA THR A 41 20.47 10.94 -13.61
C THR A 41 20.82 9.55 -13.12
N ARG A 42 21.71 9.45 -12.13
CA ARG A 42 21.94 8.21 -11.38
C ARG A 42 20.65 7.90 -10.60
N PRO A 43 20.00 6.73 -10.79
CA PRO A 43 18.87 6.36 -9.97
C PRO A 43 19.31 6.33 -8.50
N ALA A 44 18.52 6.94 -7.62
CA ALA A 44 18.68 6.68 -6.20
C ALA A 44 18.49 5.16 -6.00
N PRO A 45 19.31 4.50 -5.16
CA PRO A 45 18.98 3.15 -4.76
C PRO A 45 17.54 3.16 -4.22
N PRO A 46 16.71 2.16 -4.56
CA PRO A 46 15.38 2.08 -3.98
C PRO A 46 15.54 2.18 -2.46
N PRO A 47 14.67 2.93 -1.75
CA PRO A 47 14.72 3.03 -0.31
C PRO A 47 14.36 1.65 0.26
N VAL A 48 15.36 0.77 0.36
CA VAL A 48 15.24 -0.46 1.11
C VAL A 48 15.37 -0.04 2.56
N ALA A 49 14.37 -0.34 3.37
CA ALA A 49 14.41 -0.11 4.79
C ALA A 49 15.45 -1.03 5.44
N GLU A 50 16.73 -0.66 5.34
CA GLU A 50 17.90 -1.43 5.83
C GLU A 50 17.84 -1.72 7.35
N TYR A 51 16.92 -1.09 8.08
CA TYR A 51 16.74 -1.29 9.51
C TYR A 51 15.80 -2.46 9.87
N ILE A 52 14.84 -2.87 9.02
CA ILE A 52 13.89 -3.98 9.29
C ILE A 52 14.26 -5.28 8.58
N THR A 53 14.97 -5.19 7.46
CA THR A 53 15.42 -6.35 6.69
C THR A 53 16.89 -6.60 6.94
N ASP A 54 17.26 -7.84 7.27
CA ASP A 54 18.64 -8.29 7.15
C ASP A 54 18.82 -9.02 5.81
N TRP A 55 19.82 -8.57 5.06
CA TRP A 55 20.32 -9.28 3.90
C TRP A 55 21.49 -10.13 4.37
N GLY A 56 21.20 -11.32 4.89
CA GLY A 56 22.18 -12.32 5.36
C GLY A 56 23.02 -12.93 4.23
N GLY A 57 23.65 -12.10 3.38
CA GLY A 57 24.57 -12.49 2.32
C GLY A 57 23.97 -13.25 1.12
N SER A 58 22.65 -13.37 1.00
CA SER A 58 21.97 -14.17 -0.03
C SER A 58 20.84 -13.39 -0.75
N GLU A 59 20.27 -13.96 -1.82
CA GLU A 59 19.19 -13.37 -2.65
C GLU A 59 17.82 -13.20 -1.95
N PHE A 60 17.76 -13.30 -0.62
CA PHE A 60 16.52 -13.36 0.13
C PHE A 60 16.51 -12.37 1.29
N VAL A 61 15.41 -11.63 1.39
CA VAL A 61 15.13 -10.71 2.48
C VAL A 61 14.62 -11.50 3.68
N THR A 62 15.36 -11.45 4.79
CA THR A 62 14.82 -11.85 6.10
C THR A 62 14.40 -10.61 6.88
N LEU A 63 13.22 -10.61 7.48
CA LEU A 63 12.89 -9.61 8.49
C LEU A 63 13.70 -9.89 9.76
N LYS A 64 14.24 -8.86 10.40
CA LYS A 64 14.86 -9.00 11.72
C LYS A 64 13.77 -9.42 12.69
N SER A 65 13.94 -10.55 13.38
CA SER A 65 12.92 -11.16 14.26
C SER A 65 12.46 -10.28 15.43
N ALA A 66 13.11 -9.14 15.67
CA ALA A 66 12.73 -8.14 16.66
C ALA A 66 11.92 -6.95 16.10
N ALA A 67 11.60 -6.94 14.80
CA ALA A 67 10.84 -5.87 14.15
C ALA A 67 9.34 -6.00 14.48
N SER A 68 8.95 -5.48 15.64
CA SER A 68 7.55 -5.29 16.03
C SER A 68 7.05 -3.95 15.48
N GLY A 69 5.92 -3.96 14.75
CA GLY A 69 5.13 -2.74 14.54
C GLY A 69 5.44 -1.90 13.30
N TRP A 70 5.82 -2.50 12.16
CA TRP A 70 5.69 -1.77 10.88
C TRP A 70 5.29 -2.61 9.65
N PRO A 71 4.23 -2.22 8.90
CA PRO A 71 3.34 -1.12 9.25
C PRO A 71 2.61 -1.40 10.59
N PRO A 72 2.25 -0.36 11.35
CA PRO A 72 2.01 -0.41 12.81
C PRO A 72 0.75 -1.18 13.26
N TRP A 73 0.19 -2.04 12.41
CA TRP A 73 -0.92 -2.96 12.63
C TRP A 73 -0.56 -4.41 12.26
N GLU A 74 0.73 -4.72 12.12
CA GLU A 74 1.22 -6.04 11.73
C GLU A 74 2.05 -6.62 12.88
N ASP A 75 1.39 -7.45 13.70
CA ASP A 75 2.09 -8.33 14.63
C ASP A 75 2.80 -9.40 13.80
N TYR A 76 4.13 -9.41 13.86
CA TYR A 76 4.95 -10.45 13.24
C TYR A 76 5.43 -11.43 14.32
N ASN A 77 5.34 -12.73 14.05
CA ASN A 77 5.83 -13.77 14.97
C ASN A 77 7.36 -13.90 14.92
N SER A 78 7.93 -14.84 15.69
CA SER A 78 9.39 -15.04 15.78
C SER A 78 10.10 -15.35 14.45
N ASP A 79 9.32 -15.72 13.44
CA ASP A 79 9.78 -16.01 12.07
C ASP A 79 9.61 -14.85 11.10
N GLY A 80 9.13 -13.70 11.57
CA GLY A 80 8.85 -12.55 10.71
C GLY A 80 7.63 -12.78 9.82
N MET A 81 6.68 -13.62 10.22
CA MET A 81 5.41 -13.79 9.51
C MET A 81 4.31 -12.97 10.20
N ARG A 82 3.45 -12.30 9.44
CA ARG A 82 2.30 -11.57 9.97
C ARG A 82 1.18 -12.54 10.37
N ASP A 83 1.47 -13.30 11.41
CA ASP A 83 0.67 -14.42 11.85
C ASP A 83 0.92 -14.65 13.34
N ARG A 84 0.14 -15.53 13.97
CA ARG A 84 0.41 -15.99 15.33
C ARG A 84 1.68 -16.84 15.38
N GLU A 85 2.23 -16.99 16.58
CA GLU A 85 3.30 -17.96 16.82
C GLU A 85 2.77 -19.39 16.65
N HIS A 86 3.50 -20.22 15.92
CA HIS A 86 3.15 -21.63 15.70
C HIS A 86 4.21 -22.53 16.31
N ALA A 87 3.79 -23.61 16.98
CA ALA A 87 4.72 -24.57 17.53
C ALA A 87 5.44 -25.34 16.41
N LEU A 88 6.73 -25.59 16.56
CA LEU A 88 7.47 -26.40 15.57
C LEU A 88 6.90 -27.83 15.49
N GLU A 89 6.60 -28.42 16.65
CA GLU A 89 5.96 -29.72 16.74
C GLU A 89 4.50 -29.64 16.27
N LYS A 90 4.13 -30.55 15.37
CA LYS A 90 2.81 -30.60 14.77
C LYS A 90 1.83 -31.33 15.69
N PRO A 91 0.71 -30.69 16.11
CA PRO A 91 -0.26 -31.36 16.96
C PRO A 91 -0.85 -32.62 16.30
N SER A 92 -1.10 -33.65 17.10
CA SER A 92 -1.67 -34.92 16.60
C SER A 92 -3.07 -34.71 16.03
N GLY A 93 -3.30 -35.22 14.81
CA GLY A 93 -4.59 -35.10 14.12
C GLY A 93 -4.91 -33.69 13.59
N VAL A 94 -3.92 -32.80 13.55
CA VAL A 94 -4.04 -31.46 12.93
C VAL A 94 -3.25 -31.44 11.62
N ARG A 95 -3.84 -30.89 10.57
CA ARG A 95 -3.17 -30.66 9.29
C ARG A 95 -2.64 -29.23 9.21
N ARG A 96 -1.58 -29.00 8.44
CA ARG A 96 -0.92 -27.70 8.30
C ARG A 96 -0.99 -27.20 6.87
N LEU A 97 -1.48 -25.98 6.70
CA LEU A 97 -1.59 -25.28 5.43
C LEU A 97 -0.67 -24.05 5.45
N ALA A 98 0.29 -23.98 4.53
CA ALA A 98 1.11 -22.78 4.36
C ALA A 98 0.62 -21.96 3.16
N CYS A 99 0.17 -20.74 3.42
CA CYS A 99 -0.22 -19.76 2.41
C CYS A 99 0.99 -18.88 2.08
N LEU A 100 1.58 -19.06 0.90
CA LEU A 100 2.67 -18.24 0.39
C LEU A 100 2.11 -17.11 -0.47
N GLY A 101 2.68 -15.91 -0.38
CA GLY A 101 2.34 -14.82 -1.30
C GLY A 101 3.03 -13.50 -0.99
N ASP A 102 2.52 -12.44 -1.60
CA ASP A 102 3.02 -11.07 -1.50
C ASP A 102 2.19 -10.20 -0.49
N SER A 103 2.12 -8.89 -0.72
CA SER A 103 1.29 -7.96 0.03
C SER A 103 -0.21 -8.29 0.03
N VAL A 104 -0.73 -8.99 -0.99
CA VAL A 104 -2.14 -9.40 -1.04
C VAL A 104 -2.41 -10.52 -0.05
N THR A 105 -1.56 -11.55 -0.01
CA THR A 105 -1.68 -12.64 0.98
C THR A 105 -1.35 -12.17 2.39
N LEU A 106 -0.42 -11.22 2.53
CA LEU A 106 -0.13 -10.54 3.79
C LEU A 106 -1.36 -9.82 4.38
N GLY A 107 -2.34 -9.43 3.54
CA GLY A 107 -3.49 -8.63 3.94
C GLY A 107 -3.14 -7.17 4.19
N TYR A 108 -2.27 -6.60 3.34
CA TYR A 108 -1.82 -5.21 3.47
C TYR A 108 -3.02 -4.25 3.53
N GLY A 109 -2.98 -3.29 4.46
CA GLY A 109 -4.01 -2.26 4.64
C GLY A 109 -5.29 -2.69 5.38
N ILE A 110 -5.41 -3.96 5.80
CA ILE A 110 -6.48 -4.47 6.68
C ILE A 110 -5.90 -5.10 7.95
N ARG A 111 -6.71 -5.48 8.94
CA ARG A 111 -6.22 -6.09 10.20
C ARG A 111 -5.73 -7.52 9.98
N PRO A 112 -4.80 -8.06 10.81
CA PRO A 112 -4.25 -9.40 10.60
C PRO A 112 -5.30 -10.52 10.53
N HIS A 113 -6.33 -10.47 11.39
CA HIS A 113 -7.42 -11.46 11.39
C HIS A 113 -8.41 -11.29 10.23
N GLU A 114 -8.36 -10.15 9.51
CA GLU A 114 -9.18 -9.90 8.33
C GLU A 114 -8.50 -10.42 7.05
N ALA A 115 -7.20 -10.75 7.11
CA ALA A 115 -6.47 -11.32 5.98
C ALA A 115 -7.04 -12.69 5.60
N TRP A 116 -7.09 -12.98 4.30
CA TRP A 116 -7.76 -14.19 3.80
C TRP A 116 -7.20 -15.51 4.39
N PRO A 117 -5.90 -15.68 4.72
CA PRO A 117 -5.42 -16.90 5.35
C PRO A 117 -6.00 -17.09 6.76
N GLN A 118 -6.12 -16.01 7.53
CA GLN A 118 -6.71 -16.02 8.86
C GLN A 118 -8.23 -16.20 8.80
N VAL A 119 -8.92 -15.59 7.83
CA VAL A 119 -10.35 -15.85 7.62
C VAL A 119 -10.57 -17.32 7.19
N LEU A 120 -9.68 -17.88 6.37
CA LEU A 120 -9.73 -19.29 5.97
C LEU A 120 -9.51 -20.23 7.17
N GLN A 121 -8.62 -19.89 8.09
CA GLN A 121 -8.44 -20.61 9.36
C GLN A 121 -9.75 -20.72 10.14
N ASP A 122 -10.48 -19.61 10.26
CA ASP A 122 -11.75 -19.55 10.99
C ASP A 122 -12.83 -20.38 10.25
N LEU A 123 -12.96 -20.22 8.94
CA LEU A 123 -13.93 -20.98 8.11
C LEU A 123 -13.69 -22.50 8.17
N LEU A 124 -12.43 -22.95 8.13
CA LEU A 124 -12.11 -24.37 8.25
C LEU A 124 -12.47 -24.91 9.64
N ALA A 125 -12.20 -24.14 10.69
CA ALA A 125 -12.59 -24.50 12.05
C ALA A 125 -14.12 -24.58 12.22
N GLU A 126 -14.86 -23.63 11.63
CA GLU A 126 -16.33 -23.64 11.58
C GLU A 126 -16.89 -24.89 10.87
N ARG A 127 -16.18 -25.37 9.84
CA ARG A 127 -16.49 -26.63 9.12
C ARG A 127 -16.03 -27.89 9.87
N GLY A 128 -15.59 -27.77 11.12
CA GLY A 128 -15.13 -28.88 11.95
C GLY A 128 -13.78 -29.47 11.52
N GLN A 129 -13.04 -28.77 10.65
CA GLN A 129 -11.76 -29.25 10.13
C GLN A 129 -10.63 -28.84 11.07
N ARG A 130 -9.68 -29.74 11.28
CA ARG A 130 -8.52 -29.51 12.15
C ARG A 130 -7.31 -29.06 11.33
N TRP A 131 -7.32 -27.80 10.94
CA TRP A 131 -6.22 -27.15 10.23
C TRP A 131 -5.52 -26.08 11.07
N GLU A 132 -4.20 -26.00 10.96
CA GLU A 132 -3.38 -24.83 11.27
C GLU A 132 -3.00 -24.16 9.95
N VAL A 133 -3.48 -22.93 9.73
CA VAL A 133 -3.16 -22.12 8.55
C VAL A 133 -2.05 -21.14 8.91
N PHE A 134 -1.03 -21.06 8.06
CA PHE A 134 0.12 -20.19 8.20
C PHE A 134 0.06 -19.11 7.12
N ASN A 135 0.20 -17.84 7.50
CA ASN A 135 0.37 -16.74 6.56
C ASN A 135 1.85 -16.44 6.37
N VAL A 136 2.45 -16.97 5.30
CA VAL A 136 3.87 -16.83 4.97
C VAL A 136 4.00 -15.90 3.77
N ALA A 137 3.76 -14.61 4.01
CA ALA A 137 3.74 -13.61 2.97
C ALA A 137 4.48 -12.32 3.37
N PHE A 138 4.90 -11.54 2.38
CA PHE A 138 5.52 -10.23 2.60
C PHE A 138 5.37 -9.31 1.39
N GLY A 139 5.25 -8.01 1.63
CA GLY A 139 5.05 -7.02 0.57
C GLY A 139 6.20 -6.99 -0.46
N GLY A 140 5.85 -7.03 -1.74
CA GLY A 140 6.80 -6.95 -2.85
C GLY A 140 7.65 -8.22 -3.09
N TRP A 141 7.24 -9.35 -2.54
CA TRP A 141 7.81 -10.64 -2.92
C TRP A 141 7.40 -11.02 -4.34
N SER A 142 8.34 -11.62 -5.07
CA SER A 142 8.04 -12.32 -6.32
C SER A 142 7.81 -13.80 -6.03
N THR A 143 7.30 -14.55 -7.00
CA THR A 143 7.19 -16.02 -6.90
C THR A 143 8.52 -16.71 -6.58
N ARG A 144 9.66 -16.12 -7.01
CA ARG A 144 10.99 -16.62 -6.60
C ARG A 144 11.26 -16.42 -5.11
N GLN A 145 10.88 -15.27 -4.55
CA GLN A 145 11.03 -15.01 -3.11
C GLN A 145 10.10 -15.92 -2.31
N GLU A 146 8.87 -16.16 -2.77
CA GLU A 146 7.93 -17.11 -2.14
C GLU A 146 8.50 -18.54 -2.10
N LEU A 147 9.14 -19.00 -3.17
CA LEU A 147 9.88 -20.27 -3.18
C LEU A 147 10.98 -20.31 -2.10
N ILE A 148 11.74 -19.22 -1.94
CA ILE A 148 12.79 -19.16 -0.92
C ILE A 148 12.16 -19.08 0.49
N ALA A 149 11.06 -18.35 0.65
CA ALA A 149 10.30 -18.26 1.90
C ALA A 149 9.77 -19.63 2.32
N TYR A 150 9.28 -20.44 1.39
CA TYR A 150 8.96 -21.84 1.67
C TYR A 150 10.17 -22.59 2.25
N ARG A 151 11.32 -22.54 1.56
CA ARG A 151 12.53 -23.28 1.97
C ARG A 151 13.06 -22.87 3.35
N ARG A 152 12.97 -21.57 3.67
CA ARG A 152 13.57 -20.99 4.88
C ARG A 152 12.61 -20.91 6.06
N VAL A 153 11.34 -20.62 5.80
CA VAL A 153 10.34 -20.31 6.82
C VAL A 153 9.31 -21.42 6.95
N ALA A 154 8.56 -21.73 5.89
CA ALA A 154 7.43 -22.66 6.01
C ALA A 154 7.86 -24.13 6.16
N ARG A 155 8.93 -24.56 5.47
CA ARG A 155 9.32 -25.98 5.38
C ARG A 155 9.61 -26.62 6.73
N LYS A 156 10.17 -25.88 7.69
CA LYS A 156 10.47 -26.41 9.03
C LYS A 156 9.20 -26.82 9.80
N TYR A 157 8.05 -26.23 9.49
CA TYR A 157 6.75 -26.56 10.08
C TYR A 157 6.07 -27.77 9.46
N ARG A 158 6.65 -28.36 8.41
CA ARG A 158 6.14 -29.55 7.71
C ARG A 158 4.66 -29.41 7.31
N PRO A 159 4.30 -28.41 6.48
CA PRO A 159 2.94 -28.26 5.98
C PRO A 159 2.53 -29.47 5.14
N ASP A 160 1.31 -29.98 5.34
CA ASP A 160 0.72 -31.02 4.48
C ASP A 160 0.35 -30.45 3.11
N GLN A 161 0.05 -29.15 3.09
CA GLN A 161 -0.38 -28.46 1.90
C GLN A 161 0.17 -27.03 1.88
N VAL A 162 0.49 -26.58 0.67
CA VAL A 162 0.96 -25.23 0.38
C VAL A 162 0.02 -24.61 -0.65
N LEU A 163 -0.50 -23.43 -0.35
CA LEU A 163 -1.20 -22.57 -1.30
C LEU A 163 -0.27 -21.46 -1.73
N LEU A 164 0.06 -21.40 -3.01
CA LEU A 164 0.78 -20.29 -3.61
C LEU A 164 -0.23 -19.28 -4.15
N GLY A 165 -0.37 -18.14 -3.48
CA GLY A 165 -1.14 -17.01 -3.95
C GLY A 165 -0.31 -16.14 -4.88
N VAL A 166 -0.56 -16.24 -6.19
CA VAL A 166 0.10 -15.46 -7.23
C VAL A 166 -0.71 -14.20 -7.50
N CYS A 167 -0.20 -13.06 -7.07
CA CYS A 167 -0.64 -11.77 -7.55
C CYS A 167 0.07 -11.46 -8.88
N LEU A 168 -0.63 -10.80 -9.82
CA LEU A 168 -0.07 -10.55 -11.15
C LEU A 168 1.09 -9.56 -11.16
N ASN A 169 1.40 -8.90 -10.04
CA ASN A 169 2.61 -8.09 -9.79
C ASN A 169 3.81 -8.92 -9.29
N ASP A 170 3.65 -10.22 -9.00
CA ASP A 170 4.71 -11.12 -8.52
C ASP A 170 5.57 -11.71 -9.66
N ILE A 171 5.10 -11.54 -10.91
CA ILE A 171 5.82 -11.98 -12.12
C ILE A 171 7.13 -11.17 -12.22
N PRO A 172 8.30 -11.83 -12.40
CA PRO A 172 9.61 -11.19 -12.27
C PRO A 172 9.83 -10.11 -13.33
N GLU A 173 10.63 -9.09 -12.96
CA GLU A 173 10.97 -7.89 -13.75
C GLU A 173 9.87 -6.79 -13.79
N MET A 174 8.84 -6.84 -12.93
CA MET A 174 8.05 -5.64 -12.59
C MET A 174 8.73 -4.78 -11.52
N GLN A 175 8.52 -3.45 -11.60
CA GLN A 175 8.95 -2.48 -10.60
C GLN A 175 8.58 -2.97 -9.18
N ASN A 176 9.55 -2.93 -8.26
CA ASN A 176 9.51 -3.41 -6.86
C ASN A 176 9.81 -4.89 -6.55
N ASN A 177 10.24 -5.70 -7.52
CA ASN A 177 10.72 -7.06 -7.19
C ASN A 177 12.07 -7.03 -6.45
N LEU A 178 12.06 -7.36 -5.15
CA LEU A 178 13.22 -7.33 -4.24
C LEU A 178 14.25 -8.46 -4.48
N SER A 179 14.74 -8.64 -5.69
CA SER A 179 15.91 -9.49 -5.97
C SER A 179 17.16 -8.61 -6.13
N ARG A 180 18.04 -8.55 -5.12
CA ARG A 180 19.31 -7.81 -5.25
C ARG A 180 20.29 -8.59 -6.14
N PRO A 181 20.86 -7.99 -7.20
CA PRO A 181 21.91 -8.63 -7.98
C PRO A 181 23.17 -8.91 -7.12
N PRO A 182 24.06 -9.84 -7.53
CA PRO A 182 25.26 -10.19 -6.77
C PRO A 182 26.09 -8.97 -6.35
N ARG A 183 26.77 -9.02 -5.18
CA ARG A 183 27.52 -7.87 -4.61
C ARG A 183 28.47 -7.20 -5.60
N LEU A 184 29.15 -8.00 -6.43
CA LEU A 184 30.03 -7.49 -7.48
C LEU A 184 29.24 -6.72 -8.55
N VAL A 185 28.11 -7.26 -9.00
CA VAL A 185 27.21 -6.61 -9.97
C VAL A 185 26.60 -5.35 -9.36
N GLN A 186 26.23 -5.33 -8.08
CA GLN A 186 25.73 -4.14 -7.39
C GLN A 186 26.82 -3.06 -7.25
N ALA A 187 28.04 -3.43 -6.88
CA ALA A 187 29.17 -2.52 -6.79
C ALA A 187 29.55 -1.95 -8.17
N LEU A 188 29.54 -2.79 -9.20
CA LEU A 188 29.76 -2.39 -10.59
C LEU A 188 28.60 -1.53 -11.10
N TYR A 189 27.35 -1.88 -10.83
CA TYR A 189 26.16 -1.11 -11.18
C TYR A 189 26.18 0.26 -10.51
N GLY A 190 26.66 0.38 -9.27
CA GLY A 190 26.85 1.68 -8.61
C GLY A 190 27.95 2.53 -9.27
N ARG A 191 28.97 1.92 -9.86
CA ARG A 191 30.20 2.60 -10.31
C ARG A 191 30.37 2.70 -11.82
N SER A 192 29.64 1.94 -12.63
CA SER A 192 29.78 1.86 -14.09
C SER A 192 28.45 2.13 -14.80
N ALA A 193 28.41 3.19 -15.61
CA ALA A 193 27.29 3.51 -16.49
C ALA A 193 27.12 2.47 -17.58
N LEU A 194 28.21 1.87 -18.08
CA LEU A 194 28.16 0.77 -19.04
C LEU A 194 27.45 -0.44 -18.45
N VAL A 195 27.78 -0.82 -17.21
CA VAL A 195 27.10 -1.90 -16.50
C VAL A 195 25.63 -1.54 -16.26
N ARG A 196 25.31 -0.29 -15.91
CA ARG A 196 23.92 0.16 -15.80
C ARG A 196 23.17 0.11 -17.13
N THR A 197 23.79 0.47 -18.24
CA THR A 197 23.20 0.38 -19.59
C THR A 197 23.00 -1.06 -20.04
N VAL A 198 23.95 -1.95 -19.73
CA VAL A 198 23.86 -3.39 -20.08
C VAL A 198 22.84 -4.12 -19.20
N VAL A 199 22.85 -3.85 -17.89
CA VAL A 199 21.89 -4.41 -16.93
C VAL A 199 20.49 -3.83 -17.16
N GLY A 200 20.40 -2.50 -17.26
CA GLY A 200 19.20 -1.70 -17.52
C GLY A 200 18.93 -1.44 -19.01
N ALA A 201 19.29 -2.37 -19.89
CA ALA A 201 18.81 -2.34 -21.27
C ALA A 201 17.28 -2.29 -21.22
N GLN A 202 16.71 -1.14 -21.62
CA GLN A 202 15.31 -0.67 -21.47
C GLN A 202 14.23 -1.57 -22.13
N ARG A 203 14.36 -2.90 -22.09
CA ARG A 203 13.50 -3.86 -22.80
C ARG A 203 13.13 -5.10 -21.97
N ARG A 204 13.53 -5.21 -20.70
CA ARG A 204 13.17 -6.33 -19.82
C ARG A 204 12.10 -6.02 -18.77
N GLU A 205 11.98 -4.78 -18.31
CA GLU A 205 11.07 -4.45 -17.19
C GLU A 205 9.62 -4.26 -17.60
N ILE A 206 8.72 -5.15 -17.16
CA ILE A 206 7.27 -5.02 -17.39
C ILE A 206 6.82 -3.77 -16.64
N ALA A 207 6.38 -2.75 -17.39
CA ALA A 207 6.18 -1.41 -16.85
C ALA A 207 4.93 -1.30 -15.97
N SER A 208 4.00 -2.25 -16.13
CA SER A 208 2.73 -2.30 -15.42
C SER A 208 2.08 -3.68 -15.61
N VAL A 209 1.25 -4.11 -14.67
CA VAL A 209 0.45 -5.34 -14.78
C VAL A 209 -0.43 -5.34 -16.04
N GLU A 210 -0.90 -4.18 -16.47
CA GLU A 210 -1.68 -3.97 -17.69
C GLU A 210 -0.94 -4.37 -18.98
N GLU A 211 0.40 -4.36 -18.97
CA GLU A 211 1.22 -4.79 -20.10
C GLU A 211 1.08 -6.31 -20.36
N LEU A 212 0.83 -7.11 -19.31
CA LEU A 212 0.53 -8.54 -19.42
C LEU A 212 -0.71 -8.81 -20.29
N PHE A 213 -1.63 -7.84 -20.32
CA PHE A 213 -2.88 -7.92 -21.08
C PHE A 213 -2.79 -7.23 -22.44
N ARG A 214 -2.04 -6.12 -22.52
CA ARG A 214 -1.87 -5.36 -23.77
C ARG A 214 -0.97 -6.08 -24.77
N ALA A 215 0.06 -6.77 -24.30
CA ALA A 215 1.05 -7.45 -25.14
C ALA A 215 1.45 -8.83 -24.59
N PRO A 216 0.49 -9.77 -24.39
CA PRO A 216 0.76 -11.09 -23.83
C PRO A 216 1.77 -11.90 -24.66
N GLY A 217 1.79 -11.67 -25.98
CA GLY A 217 2.72 -12.31 -26.91
C GLY A 217 4.06 -11.59 -27.08
N SER A 218 4.42 -10.63 -26.23
CA SER A 218 5.76 -10.04 -26.28
C SER A 218 6.81 -11.02 -25.74
N ALA A 219 8.03 -10.98 -26.27
CA ALA A 219 9.13 -11.86 -25.81
C ALA A 219 9.37 -11.70 -24.30
N LYS A 220 9.32 -10.47 -23.83
CA LYS A 220 9.44 -10.08 -22.43
C LYS A 220 8.38 -10.70 -21.52
N VAL A 221 7.10 -10.62 -21.89
CA VAL A 221 6.01 -11.24 -21.10
C VAL A 221 6.15 -12.76 -21.10
N ARG A 222 6.49 -13.38 -22.25
CA ARG A 222 6.76 -14.82 -22.33
C ARG A 222 7.93 -15.26 -21.45
N ASP A 223 9.03 -14.51 -21.47
CA ASP A 223 10.23 -14.81 -20.68
C ASP A 223 9.93 -14.69 -19.17
N ALA A 224 9.12 -13.70 -18.78
CA ALA A 224 8.71 -13.48 -17.40
C ALA A 224 7.80 -14.62 -16.88
N PHE A 225 6.81 -15.04 -17.67
CA PHE A 225 6.02 -16.24 -17.37
C PHE A 225 6.90 -17.49 -17.33
N GLY A 226 7.83 -17.66 -18.28
CA GLY A 226 8.76 -18.78 -18.31
C GLY A 226 9.58 -18.93 -17.03
N ARG A 227 10.07 -17.81 -16.46
CA ARG A 227 10.77 -17.80 -15.17
C ARG A 227 9.83 -18.11 -14.00
N THR A 228 8.67 -17.46 -13.95
CA THR A 228 7.64 -17.73 -12.91
C THR A 228 7.29 -19.21 -12.87
N PHE A 229 7.04 -19.82 -14.04
CA PHE A 229 6.71 -21.23 -14.17
C PHE A 229 7.86 -22.15 -13.76
N ALA A 230 9.11 -21.77 -14.03
CA ALA A 230 10.26 -22.51 -13.54
C ALA A 230 10.37 -22.48 -11.99
N ASP A 231 10.08 -21.33 -11.37
CA ASP A 231 10.05 -21.20 -9.91
C ASP A 231 8.90 -22.02 -9.30
N ILE A 232 7.70 -22.00 -9.91
CA ILE A 232 6.56 -22.82 -9.44
C ILE A 232 6.86 -24.32 -9.58
N ARG A 233 7.49 -24.77 -10.68
CA ARG A 233 7.93 -26.18 -10.81
C ARG A 233 8.90 -26.57 -9.71
N THR A 234 9.86 -25.69 -9.40
CA THR A 234 10.84 -25.92 -8.34
C THR A 234 10.17 -26.00 -6.97
N LEU A 235 9.24 -25.08 -6.68
CA LEU A 235 8.45 -25.11 -5.45
C LEU A 235 7.62 -26.39 -5.34
N SER A 236 6.94 -26.77 -6.42
CA SER A 236 6.15 -28.01 -6.48
C SER A 236 7.01 -29.24 -6.16
N ALA A 237 8.20 -29.34 -6.74
CA ALA A 237 9.14 -30.41 -6.47
C ALA A 237 9.59 -30.43 -5.00
N ASP A 238 9.92 -29.28 -4.41
CA ASP A 238 10.35 -29.19 -3.02
C ASP A 238 9.22 -29.51 -2.02
N VAL A 239 7.99 -29.10 -2.34
CA VAL A 239 6.79 -29.40 -1.53
C VAL A 239 6.49 -30.90 -1.58
N ARG A 240 6.51 -31.51 -2.77
CA ARG A 240 6.32 -32.95 -2.94
C ARG A 240 7.42 -33.76 -2.25
N ALA A 241 8.68 -33.34 -2.34
CA ALA A 241 9.80 -33.98 -1.66
C ALA A 241 9.68 -33.94 -0.12
N ALA A 242 9.00 -32.92 0.41
CA ALA A 242 8.68 -32.82 1.84
C ALA A 242 7.39 -33.57 2.24
N GLY A 243 6.73 -34.27 1.30
CA GLY A 243 5.48 -35.00 1.54
C GLY A 243 4.22 -34.13 1.50
N GLY A 244 4.33 -32.86 1.11
CA GLY A 244 3.20 -31.95 0.98
C GLY A 244 2.64 -31.89 -0.44
N ARG A 245 1.52 -31.18 -0.61
CA ARG A 245 0.94 -30.85 -1.91
C ARG A 245 0.91 -29.35 -2.16
N LEU A 246 1.22 -28.94 -3.39
CA LEU A 246 1.13 -27.55 -3.83
C LEU A 246 -0.16 -27.34 -4.63
N ALA A 247 -0.87 -26.26 -4.36
CA ALA A 247 -1.91 -25.72 -5.22
C ALA A 247 -1.68 -24.22 -5.44
N VAL A 248 -2.20 -23.69 -6.55
CA VAL A 248 -1.96 -22.32 -7.00
C VAL A 248 -3.28 -21.56 -7.04
N VAL A 249 -3.27 -20.36 -6.48
CA VAL A 249 -4.40 -19.43 -6.51
C VAL A 249 -3.93 -18.16 -7.19
N VAL A 250 -4.67 -17.62 -8.15
CA VAL A 250 -4.31 -16.35 -8.80
C VAL A 250 -5.27 -15.24 -8.39
N PHE A 251 -4.71 -14.11 -7.95
CA PHE A 251 -5.45 -12.93 -7.52
C PHE A 251 -5.69 -11.96 -8.69
N PRO A 252 -6.92 -11.47 -8.88
CA PRO A 252 -7.20 -10.40 -9.84
C PRO A 252 -6.85 -9.02 -9.28
N PHE A 253 -6.70 -8.05 -10.17
CA PHE A 253 -6.58 -6.63 -9.79
C PHE A 253 -7.93 -5.92 -9.83
N ARG A 254 -8.08 -4.82 -9.08
CA ARG A 254 -9.31 -4.01 -9.05
C ARG A 254 -9.77 -3.60 -10.45
N PHE A 255 -8.83 -3.24 -11.34
CA PHE A 255 -9.17 -2.82 -12.70
C PHE A 255 -9.83 -3.94 -13.53
N GLN A 256 -9.61 -5.21 -13.20
CA GLN A 256 -10.18 -6.35 -13.92
C GLN A 256 -11.67 -6.57 -13.62
N LEU A 257 -12.20 -5.91 -12.59
CA LEU A 257 -13.61 -5.92 -12.23
C LEU A 257 -14.39 -4.74 -12.83
N LEU A 258 -13.72 -3.84 -13.55
CA LEU A 258 -14.35 -2.65 -14.14
C LEU A 258 -14.99 -2.95 -15.50
N PRO A 259 -16.02 -2.20 -15.89
CA PRO A 259 -16.54 -2.24 -17.26
C PRO A 259 -15.42 -1.97 -18.27
N GLY A 260 -15.30 -2.84 -19.29
CA GLY A 260 -14.25 -2.75 -20.30
C GLY A 260 -12.89 -3.34 -19.89
N ALA A 261 -12.83 -4.09 -18.77
CA ALA A 261 -11.63 -4.82 -18.37
C ALA A 261 -11.10 -5.74 -19.48
N PRO A 262 -9.76 -5.86 -19.63
CA PRO A 262 -9.19 -6.79 -20.59
C PRO A 262 -9.56 -8.22 -20.24
N PRO A 263 -9.65 -9.13 -21.23
CA PRO A 263 -9.92 -10.53 -20.95
C PRO A 263 -8.77 -11.11 -20.12
N PRO A 264 -9.02 -12.09 -19.22
CA PRO A 264 -8.03 -12.57 -18.24
C PRO A 264 -6.95 -13.47 -18.87
N SER A 265 -6.17 -12.95 -19.80
CA SER A 265 -5.14 -13.67 -20.54
C SER A 265 -4.03 -14.19 -19.64
N ALA A 266 -3.60 -13.39 -18.65
CA ALA A 266 -2.59 -13.77 -17.67
C ALA A 266 -3.05 -14.95 -16.81
N GLN A 267 -4.24 -14.87 -16.22
CA GLN A 267 -4.82 -15.97 -15.45
C GLN A 267 -4.98 -17.24 -16.29
N ARG A 268 -5.42 -17.12 -17.56
CA ARG A 268 -5.52 -18.26 -18.48
C ARG A 268 -4.16 -18.87 -18.86
N GLU A 269 -3.09 -18.08 -18.89
CA GLU A 269 -1.71 -18.55 -19.09
C GLU A 269 -1.28 -19.41 -17.90
N ILE A 270 -1.46 -18.90 -16.68
CA ILE A 270 -1.14 -19.59 -15.43
C ILE A 270 -1.96 -20.87 -15.29
N GLY A 271 -3.28 -20.81 -15.53
CA GLY A 271 -4.15 -21.97 -15.47
C GLY A 271 -3.77 -23.07 -16.47
N ARG A 272 -3.37 -22.70 -17.71
CA ARG A 272 -2.84 -23.66 -18.70
C ARG A 272 -1.56 -24.33 -18.22
N PHE A 273 -0.65 -23.56 -17.64
CA PHE A 273 0.57 -24.09 -17.04
C PHE A 273 0.26 -25.05 -15.87
N CYS A 274 -0.60 -24.65 -14.92
CA CYS A 274 -0.98 -25.50 -13.79
C CYS A 274 -1.63 -26.80 -14.25
N ALA A 275 -2.52 -26.76 -15.26
CA ALA A 275 -3.13 -27.95 -15.84
C ALA A 275 -2.08 -28.89 -16.46
N ALA A 276 -1.08 -28.35 -17.16
CA ALA A 276 0.01 -29.14 -17.76
C ALA A 276 0.91 -29.80 -16.70
N GLU A 277 1.11 -29.15 -15.55
CA GLU A 277 1.93 -29.68 -14.44
C GLU A 277 1.14 -30.53 -13.43
N GLY A 278 -0.18 -30.71 -13.67
CA GLY A 278 -1.08 -31.42 -12.75
C GLY A 278 -1.22 -30.73 -11.38
N LEU A 279 -1.18 -29.40 -11.36
CA LEU A 279 -1.33 -28.59 -10.14
C LEU A 279 -2.79 -28.12 -10.00
N PRO A 280 -3.43 -28.32 -8.83
CA PRO A 280 -4.73 -27.70 -8.56
C PRO A 280 -4.62 -26.17 -8.65
N PHE A 281 -5.61 -25.56 -9.30
CA PHE A 281 -5.58 -24.14 -9.66
C PHE A 281 -6.93 -23.47 -9.44
N LEU A 282 -6.92 -22.26 -8.88
CA LEU A 282 -8.10 -21.40 -8.73
C LEU A 282 -7.84 -20.00 -9.29
N ASP A 283 -8.71 -19.57 -10.21
CA ASP A 283 -8.84 -18.17 -10.61
C ASP A 283 -9.90 -17.51 -9.73
N LEU A 284 -9.51 -16.49 -8.96
CA LEU A 284 -10.41 -15.77 -8.07
C LEU A 284 -11.17 -14.63 -8.76
N LEU A 285 -10.85 -14.31 -10.03
CA LEU A 285 -11.57 -13.28 -10.77
C LEU A 285 -13.09 -13.52 -10.81
N PRO A 286 -13.62 -14.72 -11.11
CA PRO A 286 -15.05 -14.97 -11.12
C PRO A 286 -15.70 -14.77 -9.74
N ALA A 287 -15.05 -15.23 -8.67
CA ALA A 287 -15.58 -15.15 -7.31
C ALA A 287 -15.74 -13.70 -6.81
N LEU A 288 -14.85 -12.81 -7.25
CA LEU A 288 -14.87 -11.40 -6.82
C LEU A 288 -15.75 -10.49 -7.70
N ARG A 289 -16.31 -10.99 -8.81
CA ARG A 289 -17.20 -10.19 -9.68
C ARG A 289 -18.45 -9.69 -8.99
N GLU A 290 -18.99 -10.46 -8.04
CA GLU A 290 -20.21 -10.09 -7.31
C GLU A 290 -19.99 -8.85 -6.43
N LEU A 291 -18.79 -8.71 -5.85
CA LEU A 291 -18.40 -7.55 -5.06
C LEU A 291 -17.97 -6.35 -5.90
N GLY A 292 -17.50 -6.57 -7.13
CA GLY A 292 -16.97 -5.52 -8.00
C GLY A 292 -15.84 -4.74 -7.32
N GLU A 293 -15.84 -3.42 -7.46
CA GLU A 293 -14.79 -2.57 -6.87
C GLU A 293 -14.71 -2.66 -5.34
N ALA A 294 -15.78 -3.03 -4.64
CA ALA A 294 -15.82 -3.11 -3.18
C ALA A 294 -14.98 -4.28 -2.62
N ALA A 295 -14.54 -5.21 -3.47
CA ALA A 295 -13.60 -6.26 -3.10
C ALA A 295 -12.22 -5.71 -2.70
N PHE A 296 -11.88 -4.47 -3.04
CA PHE A 296 -10.55 -3.88 -2.87
C PHE A 296 -10.57 -2.59 -2.05
N ILE A 297 -9.52 -2.34 -1.29
CA ILE A 297 -9.26 -1.04 -0.65
C ILE A 297 -8.49 -0.09 -1.57
N ASP A 298 -7.69 -0.65 -2.48
CA ASP A 298 -6.87 0.10 -3.44
C ASP A 298 -6.73 -0.66 -4.78
N TYR A 299 -5.55 -0.62 -5.41
CA TYR A 299 -5.31 -1.16 -6.74
C TYR A 299 -5.35 -2.70 -6.79
N ASP A 300 -4.86 -3.37 -5.74
CA ASP A 300 -4.60 -4.80 -5.68
C ASP A 300 -4.85 -5.43 -4.31
N HIS A 301 -5.01 -4.64 -3.23
CA HIS A 301 -5.27 -5.18 -1.90
C HIS A 301 -6.76 -5.32 -1.61
N PHE A 302 -7.13 -6.46 -1.03
CA PHE A 302 -8.52 -6.76 -0.69
C PHE A 302 -9.03 -5.92 0.49
N SER A 303 -10.31 -5.56 0.43
CA SER A 303 -11.08 -5.12 1.61
C SER A 303 -11.36 -6.30 2.54
N PRO A 304 -11.76 -6.07 3.81
CA PRO A 304 -12.14 -7.18 4.70
C PRO A 304 -13.22 -8.08 4.09
N SER A 305 -14.20 -7.51 3.37
CA SER A 305 -15.22 -8.28 2.65
C SER A 305 -14.64 -9.05 1.46
N GLY A 306 -13.70 -8.45 0.69
CA GLY A 306 -13.02 -9.14 -0.40
C GLY A 306 -12.18 -10.31 0.08
N ALA A 307 -11.40 -10.12 1.15
CA ALA A 307 -10.58 -11.16 1.77
C ALA A 307 -11.44 -12.33 2.28
N ARG A 308 -12.62 -12.04 2.84
CA ARG A 308 -13.59 -13.07 3.21
C ARG A 308 -14.10 -13.88 2.02
N HIS A 309 -14.47 -13.22 0.91
CA HIS A 309 -14.94 -13.93 -0.29
C HIS A 309 -13.83 -14.78 -0.93
N VAL A 310 -12.57 -14.32 -0.86
CA VAL A 310 -11.42 -15.13 -1.27
C VAL A 310 -11.30 -16.39 -0.42
N ALA A 311 -11.38 -16.26 0.91
CA ALA A 311 -11.31 -17.39 1.82
C ALA A 311 -12.46 -18.39 1.61
N GLU A 312 -13.68 -17.90 1.39
CA GLU A 312 -14.86 -18.72 1.08
C GLU A 312 -14.68 -19.47 -0.24
N ALA A 313 -14.25 -18.77 -1.31
CA ALA A 313 -13.98 -19.39 -2.60
C ALA A 313 -12.90 -20.48 -2.53
N ILE A 314 -11.82 -20.25 -1.78
CA ILE A 314 -10.77 -21.26 -1.56
C ILE A 314 -11.35 -22.47 -0.80
N ALA A 315 -12.10 -22.25 0.28
CA ALA A 315 -12.69 -23.32 1.07
C ALA A 315 -13.71 -24.16 0.25
N ASP A 316 -14.43 -23.55 -0.69
CA ASP A 316 -15.46 -24.19 -1.52
C ASP A 316 -14.92 -24.84 -2.80
N SER A 317 -13.76 -24.39 -3.28
CA SER A 317 -13.14 -24.88 -4.51
C SER A 317 -12.65 -26.33 -4.49
N GLY A 318 -12.57 -26.94 -3.30
CA GLY A 318 -11.87 -28.23 -3.12
C GLY A 318 -10.35 -28.13 -3.25
N LEU A 319 -9.77 -26.92 -3.31
CA LEU A 319 -8.31 -26.78 -3.29
C LEU A 319 -7.73 -27.21 -1.96
N VAL A 320 -8.39 -26.95 -0.84
CA VAL A 320 -7.98 -27.43 0.49
C VAL A 320 -8.72 -28.72 0.79
N ASP A 321 -7.98 -29.79 1.04
CA ASP A 321 -8.58 -31.10 1.31
C ASP A 321 -9.36 -31.10 2.63
N LEU A 322 -10.67 -31.32 2.54
CA LEU A 322 -11.54 -31.47 3.71
C LEU A 322 -11.72 -32.98 4.01
N GLU A 323 -11.71 -33.36 5.29
CA GLU A 323 -12.11 -34.71 5.69
C GLU A 323 -13.64 -34.85 5.52
N GLU A 324 -14.09 -35.80 4.68
CA GLU A 324 -15.51 -36.13 4.53
C GLU A 324 -16.02 -36.94 5.74
N GLY A 325 -17.14 -36.55 6.33
CA GLY A 325 -18.00 -37.47 7.08
C GLY A 325 -17.73 -37.69 8.56
N ARG A 326 -17.59 -36.64 9.39
CA ARG A 326 -17.89 -36.74 10.83
C ARG A 326 -18.89 -35.67 11.27
N PRO A 327 -20.10 -36.05 11.73
CA PRO A 327 -20.85 -35.17 12.63
C PRO A 327 -20.04 -35.03 13.92
N ALA A 328 -20.09 -33.84 14.53
CA ALA A 328 -19.40 -33.55 15.78
C ALA A 328 -19.67 -34.64 16.84
N PRO A 329 -18.66 -35.39 17.32
CA PRO A 329 -18.87 -36.31 18.43
C PRO A 329 -19.01 -35.50 19.71
N GLY A 330 -19.96 -35.94 20.55
CA GLY A 330 -20.24 -35.36 21.85
C GLY A 330 -19.01 -35.20 22.73
N ARG A 331 -19.06 -34.18 23.58
CA ARG A 331 -18.09 -33.86 24.61
C ARG A 331 -17.68 -35.10 25.41
N GLU A 332 -16.48 -35.64 25.16
CA GLU A 332 -15.71 -36.34 26.19
C GLU A 332 -14.21 -36.02 26.06
N ALA A 333 -13.60 -35.80 27.22
CA ALA A 333 -12.29 -35.20 27.39
C ALA A 333 -11.15 -36.22 27.28
N SER A 334 -10.04 -35.80 26.70
CA SER A 334 -8.72 -36.45 26.79
C SER A 334 -7.62 -35.39 26.57
N PRO A 335 -6.39 -35.62 27.09
CA PRO A 335 -5.83 -34.90 28.22
C PRO A 335 -5.15 -33.58 27.84
N ARG A 336 -5.37 -32.57 28.67
CA ARG A 336 -4.80 -31.22 28.53
C ARG A 336 -3.32 -31.22 28.92
N TYR A 337 -2.46 -30.82 27.99
CA TYR A 337 -1.18 -30.15 28.31
C TYR A 337 -1.37 -28.62 28.15
N PRO A 338 -0.71 -27.79 28.98
CA PRO A 338 -1.13 -26.42 29.22
C PRO A 338 -0.73 -25.49 28.07
N MET A 339 -1.74 -25.04 27.32
CA MET A 339 -1.66 -23.96 26.35
C MET A 339 -1.56 -22.60 27.05
N ALA A 340 -0.56 -21.79 26.70
CA ALA A 340 -0.63 -20.35 26.87
C ALA A 340 -1.54 -19.73 25.80
N SER A 341 -2.84 -20.02 25.88
CA SER A 341 -3.97 -19.23 25.36
C SER A 341 -5.27 -19.95 25.74
N SER A 342 -5.68 -19.80 27.00
CA SER A 342 -6.95 -20.35 27.52
C SER A 342 -8.10 -19.34 27.49
N ALA A 343 -7.89 -18.14 26.93
CA ALA A 343 -8.82 -17.02 27.11
C ALA A 343 -9.85 -16.85 25.99
N ALA A 344 -9.57 -17.27 24.75
CA ALA A 344 -10.41 -16.97 23.58
C ALA A 344 -11.82 -17.60 23.60
N GLY A 345 -12.02 -18.68 24.38
CA GLY A 345 -13.32 -19.35 24.54
C GLY A 345 -13.95 -19.22 25.93
N LYS A 346 -13.36 -18.46 26.85
CA LYS A 346 -13.88 -18.30 28.22
C LYS A 346 -15.06 -17.30 28.25
N PRO A 347 -16.11 -17.56 29.04
CA PRO A 347 -17.16 -16.56 29.30
C PRO A 347 -16.56 -15.28 29.89
N VAL A 348 -17.19 -14.13 29.65
CA VAL A 348 -16.73 -12.82 30.15
C VAL A 348 -16.51 -12.84 31.67
N ALA A 349 -17.44 -13.43 32.42
CA ALA A 349 -17.30 -13.60 33.87
C ALA A 349 -16.01 -14.34 34.30
N ALA A 350 -15.60 -15.36 33.54
CA ALA A 350 -14.36 -16.10 33.82
C ALA A 350 -13.11 -15.27 33.46
N LEU A 351 -13.18 -14.46 32.41
CA LEU A 351 -12.12 -13.53 32.05
C LEU A 351 -11.96 -12.41 33.10
N LEU A 352 -13.07 -11.87 33.61
CA LEU A 352 -13.06 -10.90 34.71
C LEU A 352 -12.43 -11.48 35.99
N GLY A 353 -12.68 -12.75 36.29
CA GLY A 353 -11.99 -13.46 37.38
C GLY A 353 -10.49 -13.59 37.13
N ALA A 354 -10.09 -13.92 35.89
CA ALA A 354 -8.68 -14.10 35.52
C ALA A 354 -7.86 -12.80 35.54
N LEU A 355 -8.48 -11.62 35.54
CA LEU A 355 -7.79 -10.35 35.80
C LEU A 355 -7.19 -10.26 37.22
N ARG A 356 -7.58 -11.17 38.14
CA ARG A 356 -7.02 -11.25 39.50
C ARG A 356 -6.03 -12.40 39.67
N ALA A 357 -5.62 -13.05 38.58
CA ALA A 357 -4.67 -14.14 38.62
C ALA A 357 -3.32 -13.68 39.19
N VAL A 358 -2.63 -14.58 39.90
CA VAL A 358 -1.29 -14.33 40.44
C VAL A 358 -0.29 -14.09 39.29
N ASP A 359 -0.41 -14.88 38.20
CA ASP A 359 0.43 -14.75 37.02
C ASP A 359 0.04 -13.55 36.15
N ALA A 360 1.00 -12.66 35.91
CA ALA A 360 0.85 -11.50 35.04
C ALA A 360 0.49 -11.88 33.60
N ARG A 361 0.98 -13.01 33.09
CA ARG A 361 0.65 -13.48 31.74
C ARG A 361 -0.82 -13.85 31.61
N GLU A 362 -1.39 -14.47 32.64
CA GLU A 362 -2.81 -14.82 32.66
C GLU A 362 -3.67 -13.56 32.75
N ARG A 363 -3.29 -12.58 33.59
CA ARG A 363 -3.96 -11.27 33.64
C ARG A 363 -3.92 -10.55 32.30
N ALA A 364 -2.76 -10.50 31.64
CA ALA A 364 -2.58 -9.85 30.35
C ALA A 364 -3.40 -10.53 29.25
N ALA A 365 -3.41 -11.87 29.20
CA ALA A 365 -4.21 -12.64 28.26
C ALA A 365 -5.71 -12.42 28.47
N ALA A 366 -6.16 -12.37 29.72
CA ALA A 366 -7.55 -12.06 30.05
C ALA A 366 -7.94 -10.64 29.63
N ALA A 367 -7.06 -9.65 29.87
CA ALA A 367 -7.29 -8.27 29.47
C ALA A 367 -7.44 -8.12 27.95
N ARG A 368 -6.58 -8.78 27.19
CA ARG A 368 -6.63 -8.81 25.71
C ARG A 368 -7.89 -9.50 25.20
N ALA A 369 -8.25 -10.66 25.77
CA ALA A 369 -9.43 -11.41 25.37
C ALA A 369 -10.73 -10.64 25.62
N LEU A 370 -10.83 -9.90 26.73
CA LEU A 370 -11.97 -9.02 27.01
C LEU A 370 -12.13 -7.95 25.94
N GLY A 371 -11.05 -7.28 25.53
CA GLY A 371 -11.09 -6.27 24.47
C GLY A 371 -11.44 -6.84 23.10
N ASN A 372 -10.84 -7.98 22.73
CA ASN A 372 -11.12 -8.63 21.44
C ASN A 372 -12.59 -9.06 21.32
N ARG A 373 -13.24 -9.40 22.43
CA ARG A 373 -14.65 -9.78 22.47
C ARG A 373 -15.58 -8.57 22.47
N ALA A 374 -15.17 -7.46 23.10
CA ALA A 374 -15.94 -6.23 23.22
C ALA A 374 -17.38 -6.43 23.74
N ALA A 375 -17.58 -7.38 24.66
CA ALA A 375 -18.88 -7.72 25.25
C ALA A 375 -18.95 -7.29 26.73
N GLU A 376 -20.16 -6.98 27.19
CA GLU A 376 -20.46 -6.54 28.57
C GLU A 376 -19.59 -5.34 29.01
N PRO A 377 -19.61 -4.21 28.26
CA PRO A 377 -18.76 -3.06 28.54
C PRO A 377 -18.93 -2.50 29.96
N GLU A 378 -20.13 -2.59 30.53
CA GLU A 378 -20.46 -2.11 31.88
C GLU A 378 -19.62 -2.79 32.97
N ALA A 379 -19.26 -4.07 32.76
CA ALA A 379 -18.42 -4.83 33.69
C ALA A 379 -16.94 -4.83 33.25
N ALA A 380 -16.68 -4.95 31.94
CA ALA A 380 -15.33 -5.10 31.42
C ALA A 380 -14.52 -3.80 31.43
N VAL A 381 -15.11 -2.66 31.06
CA VAL A 381 -14.39 -1.38 30.97
C VAL A 381 -13.85 -0.94 32.33
N PRO A 382 -14.63 -0.93 33.44
CA PRO A 382 -14.08 -0.57 34.76
C PRO A 382 -12.98 -1.53 35.22
N ALA A 383 -13.13 -2.83 34.95
CA ALA A 383 -12.13 -3.84 35.33
C ALA A 383 -10.81 -3.67 34.57
N LEU A 384 -10.86 -3.45 33.26
CA LEU A 384 -9.68 -3.17 32.44
C LEU A 384 -9.07 -1.81 32.79
N ALA A 385 -9.88 -0.79 33.07
CA ALA A 385 -9.39 0.50 33.52
C ALA A 385 -8.58 0.36 34.81
N ALA A 386 -8.98 -0.49 35.76
CA ALA A 386 -8.21 -0.78 36.96
C ALA A 386 -6.82 -1.37 36.64
N MET A 387 -6.74 -2.29 35.67
CA MET A 387 -5.50 -2.97 35.24
C MET A 387 -4.47 -2.05 34.58
N LEU A 388 -4.85 -0.83 34.18
CA LEU A 388 -3.88 0.19 33.78
C LEU A 388 -2.90 0.60 34.90
N GLY A 389 -3.19 0.23 36.15
CA GLY A 389 -2.30 0.43 37.30
C GLY A 389 -1.59 -0.85 37.76
N ASP A 390 -1.58 -1.92 36.96
CA ASP A 390 -0.92 -3.17 37.32
C ASP A 390 0.62 -3.01 37.41
N ALA A 391 1.25 -3.75 38.31
CA ALA A 391 2.70 -3.74 38.46
C ALA A 391 3.43 -4.22 37.20
N ALA A 392 2.84 -5.14 36.43
CA ALA A 392 3.42 -5.72 35.24
C ALA A 392 3.13 -4.86 33.98
N PRO A 393 4.16 -4.37 33.26
CA PRO A 393 3.99 -3.56 32.06
C PRO A 393 3.15 -4.22 30.95
N GLU A 394 3.27 -5.54 30.79
CA GLU A 394 2.52 -6.31 29.80
C GLU A 394 1.02 -6.37 30.10
N VAL A 395 0.65 -6.31 31.38
CA VAL A 395 -0.75 -6.24 31.82
C VAL A 395 -1.30 -4.83 31.56
N ARG A 396 -0.56 -3.78 31.92
CA ARG A 396 -0.95 -2.39 31.64
C ARG A 396 -1.16 -2.15 30.15
N ALA A 397 -0.23 -2.61 29.32
CA ALA A 397 -0.35 -2.55 27.87
C ALA A 397 -1.59 -3.33 27.39
N SER A 398 -1.74 -4.60 27.78
CA SER A 398 -2.88 -5.42 27.35
C SER A 398 -4.22 -4.89 27.85
N ALA A 399 -4.26 -4.20 28.99
CA ALA A 399 -5.43 -3.50 29.48
C ALA A 399 -5.78 -2.27 28.63
N ALA A 400 -4.79 -1.46 28.24
CA ALA A 400 -4.99 -0.34 27.34
C ALA A 400 -5.49 -0.80 25.96
N TRP A 401 -4.83 -1.81 25.38
CA TRP A 401 -5.30 -2.50 24.16
C TRP A 401 -6.69 -3.11 24.35
N GLY A 402 -6.97 -3.70 25.51
CA GLY A 402 -8.28 -4.25 25.82
C GLY A 402 -9.37 -3.18 25.77
N LEU A 403 -9.13 -2.02 26.38
CA LEU A 403 -10.06 -0.90 26.43
C LEU A 403 -10.40 -0.35 25.05
N GLY A 404 -9.42 -0.20 24.15
CA GLY A 404 -9.72 0.31 22.81
C GLY A 404 -10.58 -0.63 21.95
N GLY A 405 -10.62 -1.94 22.27
CA GLY A 405 -11.54 -2.89 21.64
C GLY A 405 -13.03 -2.54 21.86
N PHE A 406 -13.34 -1.82 22.93
CA PHE A 406 -14.69 -1.33 23.23
C PHE A 406 -15.03 0.00 22.52
N GLY A 407 -14.07 0.62 21.82
CA GLY A 407 -14.28 1.87 21.10
C GLY A 407 -14.91 2.96 21.97
N PRO A 408 -15.98 3.64 21.52
CA PRO A 408 -16.64 4.70 22.30
C PRO A 408 -17.12 4.28 23.70
N ALA A 409 -17.43 3.00 23.93
CA ALA A 409 -17.89 2.53 25.24
C ALA A 409 -16.79 2.60 26.31
N ALA A 410 -15.52 2.70 25.92
CA ALA A 410 -14.40 2.91 26.85
C ALA A 410 -14.20 4.38 27.28
N ALA A 411 -15.11 5.30 26.91
CA ALA A 411 -15.04 6.71 27.32
C ALA A 411 -14.80 6.94 28.82
N PRO A 412 -15.41 6.17 29.77
CA PRO A 412 -15.12 6.32 31.20
C PRO A 412 -13.66 6.07 31.59
N ALA A 413 -12.89 5.34 30.78
CA ALA A 413 -11.48 5.03 31.03
C ALA A 413 -10.52 6.12 30.52
N VAL A 414 -11.00 7.14 29.80
CA VAL A 414 -10.16 8.21 29.21
C VAL A 414 -9.23 8.87 30.22
N PRO A 415 -9.66 9.26 31.44
CA PRO A 415 -8.74 9.89 32.40
C PRO A 415 -7.55 9.01 32.77
N ARG A 416 -7.77 7.70 32.95
CA ARG A 416 -6.69 6.75 33.25
C ARG A 416 -5.80 6.49 32.03
N LEU A 417 -6.39 6.36 30.84
CA LEU A 417 -5.63 6.23 29.60
C LEU A 417 -4.72 7.45 29.35
N VAL A 418 -5.18 8.65 29.67
CA VAL A 418 -4.36 9.87 29.62
C VAL A 418 -3.16 9.78 30.57
N THR A 419 -3.34 9.27 31.79
CA THR A 419 -2.21 9.01 32.70
C THR A 419 -1.26 7.96 32.12
N THR A 420 -1.77 6.89 31.51
CA THR A 420 -0.97 5.83 30.88
C THR A 420 -0.18 6.30 29.65
N LEU A 421 -0.52 7.45 29.04
CA LEU A 421 0.35 8.05 28.01
C LEU A 421 1.72 8.45 28.58
N ALA A 422 1.87 8.61 29.89
CA ALA A 422 3.13 8.90 30.56
C ALA A 422 3.81 7.65 31.18
N ASP A 423 3.34 6.44 30.83
CA ASP A 423 3.89 5.19 31.36
C ASP A 423 5.37 4.99 30.96
N GLU A 424 6.15 4.35 31.84
CA GLU A 424 7.55 3.96 31.56
C GLU A 424 7.63 2.99 30.36
N SER A 425 6.63 2.13 30.18
CA SER A 425 6.57 1.15 29.11
C SER A 425 6.04 1.75 27.82
N ALA A 426 6.86 1.71 26.77
CA ALA A 426 6.46 2.14 25.44
C ALA A 426 5.21 1.37 24.94
N ALA A 427 5.08 0.08 25.26
CA ALA A 427 3.92 -0.72 24.89
C ALA A 427 2.63 -0.24 25.58
N ALA A 428 2.73 0.18 26.84
CA ALA A 428 1.60 0.77 27.57
C ALA A 428 1.22 2.15 27.03
N ARG A 429 2.21 3.01 26.74
CA ARG A 429 1.99 4.31 26.09
C ARG A 429 1.30 4.15 24.72
N ALA A 430 1.79 3.23 23.89
CA ALA A 430 1.25 2.96 22.56
C ALA A 430 -0.18 2.39 22.64
N GLY A 431 -0.42 1.44 23.55
CA GLY A 431 -1.75 0.89 23.81
C GLY A 431 -2.73 1.97 24.29
N ALA A 432 -2.29 2.90 25.14
CA ALA A 432 -3.12 4.01 25.60
C ALA A 432 -3.45 5.00 24.48
N ALA A 433 -2.48 5.38 23.66
CA ALA A 433 -2.70 6.23 22.49
C ALA A 433 -3.68 5.58 21.50
N TRP A 434 -3.49 4.30 21.20
CA TRP A 434 -4.42 3.54 20.35
C TRP A 434 -5.84 3.52 20.92
N ALA A 435 -5.99 3.19 22.22
CA ALA A 435 -7.30 3.14 22.86
C ALA A 435 -8.03 4.48 22.83
N LEU A 436 -7.32 5.59 23.08
CA LEU A 436 -7.88 6.94 22.97
C LEU A 436 -8.35 7.26 21.54
N GLY A 437 -7.61 6.80 20.52
CA GLY A 437 -8.03 6.90 19.13
C GLY A 437 -9.32 6.13 18.85
N GLN A 438 -9.45 4.91 19.38
CA GLN A 438 -10.65 4.08 19.21
C GLN A 438 -11.88 4.62 19.97
N VAL A 439 -11.68 5.25 21.12
CA VAL A 439 -12.73 5.99 21.84
C VAL A 439 -13.24 7.17 21.01
N GLY A 440 -12.36 7.77 20.20
CA GLY A 440 -12.70 8.83 19.25
C GLY A 440 -13.03 10.15 19.92
N ALA A 441 -14.08 10.83 19.46
CA ALA A 441 -14.40 12.19 19.89
C ALA A 441 -14.63 12.34 21.42
N ALA A 442 -15.06 11.28 22.11
CA ALA A 442 -15.19 11.30 23.57
C ALA A 442 -13.83 11.44 24.30
N ALA A 443 -12.73 11.09 23.64
CA ALA A 443 -11.37 11.26 24.15
C ALA A 443 -10.75 12.63 23.80
N ARG A 444 -11.54 13.61 23.34
CA ARG A 444 -11.05 14.97 23.02
C ARG A 444 -10.17 15.63 24.09
N PRO A 445 -10.45 15.48 25.40
CA PRO A 445 -9.55 16.00 26.45
C PRO A 445 -8.12 15.43 26.40
N ALA A 446 -7.92 14.27 25.77
CA ALA A 446 -6.60 13.64 25.61
C ALA A 446 -5.75 14.25 24.48
N ALA A 447 -6.29 15.18 23.68
CA ALA A 447 -5.58 15.73 22.54
C ALA A 447 -4.24 16.38 22.91
N GLY A 448 -4.20 17.22 23.95
CA GLY A 448 -2.95 17.83 24.45
C GLY A 448 -1.90 16.78 24.85
N PRO A 449 -2.24 15.83 25.74
CA PRO A 449 -1.37 14.69 26.08
C PRO A 449 -0.88 13.89 24.86
N LEU A 450 -1.75 13.61 23.88
CA LEU A 450 -1.37 12.91 22.65
C LEU A 450 -0.38 13.74 21.81
N VAL A 451 -0.49 15.06 21.75
CA VAL A 451 0.51 15.91 21.07
C VAL A 451 1.89 15.74 21.69
N SER A 452 1.98 15.62 23.02
CA SER A 452 3.26 15.37 23.70
C SER A 452 3.88 14.00 23.39
N ARG A 453 3.11 13.07 22.82
CA ARG A 453 3.56 11.74 22.39
C ARG A 453 3.97 11.68 20.92
N LEU A 454 3.73 12.74 20.15
CA LEU A 454 4.22 12.82 18.78
C LEU A 454 5.75 12.80 18.72
N ASP A 455 6.43 13.25 19.78
CA ASP A 455 7.89 13.26 19.88
C ASP A 455 8.47 12.22 20.85
N ASP A 456 7.70 11.16 21.11
CA ASP A 456 8.16 10.04 21.93
C ASP A 456 9.43 9.40 21.34
N GLU A 457 10.28 8.81 22.19
CA GLU A 457 11.46 8.07 21.74
C GLU A 457 11.08 6.83 20.92
N ASP A 458 9.96 6.20 21.28
CA ASP A 458 9.45 5.00 20.62
C ASP A 458 8.60 5.37 19.40
N GLU A 459 8.89 4.73 18.26
CA GLU A 459 8.22 5.01 17.01
C GLU A 459 6.74 4.59 16.98
N SER A 460 6.41 3.48 17.63
CA SER A 460 5.03 2.98 17.73
C SER A 460 4.17 3.99 18.50
N VAL A 461 4.70 4.53 19.60
CA VAL A 461 4.03 5.57 20.38
C VAL A 461 3.78 6.82 19.53
N ARG A 462 4.80 7.31 18.80
CA ARG A 462 4.65 8.49 17.91
C ARG A 462 3.56 8.29 16.87
N TRP A 463 3.56 7.12 16.22
CA TRP A 463 2.57 6.78 15.20
C TRP A 463 1.16 6.75 15.77
N ARG A 464 0.95 6.00 16.86
CA ARG A 464 -0.35 5.85 17.52
C ARG A 464 -0.89 7.18 18.03
N ALA A 465 -0.01 8.05 18.55
CA ALA A 465 -0.39 9.40 18.95
C ALA A 465 -0.91 10.23 17.77
N GLY A 466 -0.23 10.16 16.62
CA GLY A 466 -0.69 10.81 15.39
C GLY A 466 -2.06 10.30 14.94
N GLU A 467 -2.26 8.98 14.90
CA GLU A 467 -3.54 8.38 14.49
C GLU A 467 -4.67 8.76 15.44
N ALA A 468 -4.40 8.69 16.75
CA ALA A 468 -5.36 9.05 17.77
C ALA A 468 -5.79 10.51 17.62
N LEU A 469 -4.86 11.44 17.41
CA LEU A 469 -5.20 12.85 17.16
C LEU A 469 -6.11 13.01 15.93
N ALA A 470 -5.87 12.24 14.87
CA ALA A 470 -6.73 12.26 13.69
C ALA A 470 -8.18 11.85 14.00
N VAL A 471 -8.42 10.91 14.91
CA VAL A 471 -9.79 10.44 15.21
C VAL A 471 -10.45 11.26 16.32
N VAL A 472 -9.66 11.64 17.33
CA VAL A 472 -10.12 12.37 18.53
C VAL A 472 -10.60 13.78 18.19
N GLY A 473 -10.02 14.40 17.15
CA GLY A 473 -10.41 15.75 16.71
C GLY A 473 -9.89 16.85 17.64
N PRO A 474 -8.58 17.16 17.61
CA PRO A 474 -7.97 18.17 18.48
C PRO A 474 -8.69 19.50 18.38
N ASP A 475 -8.85 20.17 19.52
CA ASP A 475 -9.27 21.56 19.55
C ASP A 475 -8.09 22.46 19.14
N PRO A 476 -8.22 23.28 18.07
CA PRO A 476 -7.16 24.19 17.67
C PRO A 476 -6.64 25.06 18.83
N SER A 477 -7.50 25.48 19.75
CA SER A 477 -7.14 26.35 20.88
C SER A 477 -6.14 25.70 21.85
N THR A 478 -6.09 24.37 21.91
CA THR A 478 -5.21 23.64 22.84
C THR A 478 -4.03 22.97 22.15
N CYS A 479 -4.18 22.58 20.88
CA CYS A 479 -3.16 21.78 20.18
C CYS A 479 -2.35 22.56 19.14
N LEU A 480 -2.83 23.70 18.63
CA LEU A 480 -2.20 24.38 17.50
C LEU A 480 -0.75 24.81 17.81
N GLU A 481 -0.53 25.48 18.93
CA GLU A 481 0.80 25.99 19.28
C GLU A 481 1.81 24.86 19.56
N PRO A 482 1.48 23.82 20.35
CA PRO A 482 2.35 22.65 20.49
C PRO A 482 2.67 21.96 19.17
N LEU A 483 1.66 21.74 18.30
CA LEU A 483 1.86 21.13 16.98
C LEU A 483 2.79 21.98 16.10
N ARG A 484 2.59 23.30 16.08
CA ARG A 484 3.44 24.24 15.34
C ARG A 484 4.89 24.17 15.78
N ARG A 485 5.16 24.07 17.09
CA ARG A 485 6.53 23.94 17.63
C ARG A 485 7.18 22.62 17.20
N ILE A 486 6.47 21.50 17.34
CA ILE A 486 6.96 20.18 16.93
C ILE A 486 7.30 20.18 15.44
N THR A 487 6.42 20.72 14.59
CA THR A 487 6.67 20.81 13.13
C THR A 487 7.87 21.68 12.79
N ALA A 488 8.09 22.77 13.52
CA ALA A 488 9.18 23.71 13.27
C ALA A 488 10.54 23.23 13.77
N ASP A 489 10.59 22.31 14.73
CA ASP A 489 11.83 21.83 15.34
C ASP A 489 12.54 20.78 14.45
N PRO A 490 13.71 21.09 13.85
CA PRO A 490 14.46 20.15 13.01
C PRO A 490 14.98 18.91 13.73
N LEU A 491 15.03 18.92 15.07
CA LEU A 491 15.45 17.78 15.89
C LEU A 491 14.28 16.89 16.29
N SER A 492 13.05 17.40 16.22
CA SER A 492 11.87 16.65 16.64
C SER A 492 11.60 15.45 15.72
N ARG A 493 11.44 14.27 16.31
CA ARG A 493 11.05 13.04 15.61
C ARG A 493 9.59 13.06 15.18
N GLY A 494 8.79 13.93 15.82
CA GLY A 494 7.34 14.06 15.65
C GLY A 494 6.86 14.96 14.52
N ARG A 495 7.76 15.57 13.74
CA ARG A 495 7.40 16.54 12.68
C ARG A 495 6.32 16.03 11.72
N ALA A 496 6.46 14.78 11.27
CA ALA A 496 5.51 14.13 10.38
C ALA A 496 4.12 14.05 11.03
N GLY A 497 4.02 13.46 12.22
CA GLY A 497 2.76 13.34 12.95
C GLY A 497 2.12 14.70 13.25
N ALA A 498 2.93 15.70 13.60
CA ALA A 498 2.46 17.05 13.86
C ALA A 498 1.93 17.75 12.60
N ALA A 499 2.64 17.64 11.47
CA ALA A 499 2.17 18.18 10.19
C ALA A 499 0.83 17.54 9.77
N TRP A 500 0.68 16.23 9.97
CA TRP A 500 -0.58 15.55 9.70
C TRP A 500 -1.72 16.05 10.61
N ALA A 501 -1.49 16.19 11.90
CA ALA A 501 -2.48 16.72 12.83
C ALA A 501 -2.88 18.17 12.48
N LEU A 502 -1.93 19.01 12.07
CA LEU A 502 -2.21 20.38 11.59
C LEU A 502 -3.13 20.37 10.36
N GLY A 503 -2.88 19.50 9.38
CA GLY A 503 -3.76 19.39 8.21
C GLY A 503 -5.18 18.92 8.55
N ARG A 504 -5.36 18.17 9.64
CA ARG A 504 -6.69 17.78 10.15
C ARG A 504 -7.45 18.92 10.81
N LEU A 505 -6.74 19.93 11.34
CA LEU A 505 -7.37 21.18 11.83
C LEU A 505 -7.87 22.06 10.66
N GLY A 506 -7.42 21.80 9.43
CA GLY A 506 -7.84 22.55 8.24
C GLY A 506 -7.47 24.03 8.35
N GLU A 507 -8.39 24.93 7.99
CA GLU A 507 -8.18 26.38 7.99
C GLU A 507 -7.72 26.93 9.36
N ALA A 508 -8.13 26.30 10.47
CA ALA A 508 -7.72 26.72 11.81
C ALA A 508 -6.20 26.59 12.05
N ALA A 509 -5.49 25.81 11.23
CA ALA A 509 -4.03 25.70 11.27
C ALA A 509 -3.28 26.76 10.45
N ALA A 510 -3.96 27.80 9.94
CA ALA A 510 -3.32 28.91 9.22
C ALA A 510 -2.09 29.50 9.94
N PRO A 511 -2.07 29.70 11.28
CA PRO A 511 -0.87 30.18 11.98
C PRO A 511 0.36 29.26 11.90
N ALA A 512 0.18 27.98 11.52
CA ALA A 512 1.26 27.02 11.37
C ALA A 512 1.85 26.97 9.95
N VAL A 513 1.32 27.75 8.99
CA VAL A 513 1.83 27.80 7.60
C VAL A 513 3.34 28.03 7.54
N PRO A 514 3.97 28.96 8.28
CA PRO A 514 5.42 29.13 8.22
C PRO A 514 6.22 27.87 8.63
N ALA A 515 5.76 27.15 9.65
CA ALA A 515 6.40 25.91 10.09
C ALA A 515 6.24 24.80 9.03
N LEU A 516 5.06 24.70 8.42
CA LEU A 516 4.78 23.74 7.34
C LEU A 516 5.59 24.06 6.07
N VAL A 517 5.79 25.34 5.74
CA VAL A 517 6.65 25.78 4.62
C VAL A 517 8.09 25.33 4.85
N SER A 518 8.63 25.51 6.06
CA SER A 518 9.95 24.98 6.42
C SER A 518 10.03 23.46 6.27
N ALA A 519 8.96 22.74 6.66
CA ALA A 519 8.88 21.29 6.59
C ALA A 519 8.78 20.74 5.15
N LEU A 520 8.47 21.56 4.13
CA LEU A 520 8.56 21.15 2.72
C LEU A 520 10.00 20.90 2.28
N GLY A 521 10.99 21.50 2.94
CA GLY A 521 12.41 21.28 2.69
C GLY A 521 13.05 20.19 3.55
N ASP A 522 12.25 19.41 4.29
CA ASP A 522 12.78 18.42 5.24
C ASP A 522 13.56 17.30 4.55
N SER A 523 14.62 16.81 5.20
CA SER A 523 15.41 15.67 4.69
C SER A 523 14.56 14.39 4.58
N ARG A 524 13.54 14.24 5.45
CA ARG A 524 12.64 13.10 5.44
C ARG A 524 11.46 13.29 4.50
N ALA A 525 11.32 12.35 3.56
CA ALA A 525 10.23 12.34 2.57
C ALA A 525 8.83 12.32 3.21
N ASP A 526 8.67 11.63 4.34
CA ASP A 526 7.40 11.48 5.05
C ASP A 526 6.92 12.78 5.74
N VAL A 527 7.86 13.65 6.14
CA VAL A 527 7.61 15.00 6.67
C VAL A 527 7.18 15.92 5.54
N ARG A 528 7.96 15.98 4.44
CA ARG A 528 7.63 16.79 3.25
C ARG A 528 6.23 16.47 2.72
N ALA A 529 5.92 15.18 2.62
CA ALA A 529 4.63 14.66 2.20
C ALA A 529 3.46 15.19 3.03
N ARG A 530 3.59 15.11 4.36
CA ARG A 530 2.53 15.52 5.30
C ARG A 530 2.41 17.04 5.39
N ALA A 531 3.52 17.76 5.24
CA ALA A 531 3.52 19.21 5.16
C ALA A 531 2.76 19.71 3.92
N ALA A 532 3.05 19.16 2.73
CA ALA A 532 2.34 19.50 1.50
C ALA A 532 0.83 19.19 1.62
N TRP A 533 0.48 18.00 2.13
CA TRP A 533 -0.92 17.64 2.35
C TRP A 533 -1.62 18.62 3.31
N ALA A 534 -0.97 18.99 4.43
CA ALA A 534 -1.53 19.91 5.40
C ALA A 534 -1.78 21.30 4.81
N LEU A 535 -0.84 21.83 4.02
CA LEU A 535 -0.98 23.12 3.34
C LEU A 535 -2.17 23.12 2.37
N GLY A 536 -2.37 22.02 1.62
CA GLY A 536 -3.56 21.86 0.77
C GLY A 536 -4.87 21.84 1.56
N ARG A 537 -4.88 21.28 2.77
CA ARG A 537 -6.06 21.25 3.66
C ARG A 537 -6.33 22.57 4.38
N ILE A 538 -5.30 23.36 4.66
CA ILE A 538 -5.42 24.74 5.16
C ILE A 538 -6.04 25.64 4.09
N GLY A 539 -5.84 25.34 2.81
CA GLY A 539 -6.51 26.03 1.71
C GLY A 539 -5.93 27.42 1.44
N PRO A 540 -6.74 28.45 1.14
CA PRO A 540 -6.25 29.76 0.68
C PRO A 540 -5.26 30.45 1.62
N ALA A 541 -5.36 30.23 2.93
CA ALA A 541 -4.43 30.80 3.91
C ALA A 541 -2.98 30.27 3.75
N ALA A 542 -2.78 29.15 3.05
CA ALA A 542 -1.47 28.60 2.72
C ALA A 542 -0.85 29.22 1.44
N ALA A 543 -1.39 30.32 0.91
CA ALA A 543 -0.81 31.07 -0.22
C ALA A 543 0.70 31.35 -0.10
N PRO A 544 1.27 31.68 1.08
CA PRO A 544 2.72 31.87 1.23
C PRO A 544 3.57 30.64 0.86
N ALA A 545 2.98 29.44 0.86
CA ALA A 545 3.68 28.19 0.57
C ALA A 545 3.79 27.86 -0.93
N VAL A 546 3.09 28.59 -1.80
CA VAL A 546 2.91 28.22 -3.20
C VAL A 546 4.23 28.08 -3.95
N LEU A 547 5.21 28.97 -3.74
CA LEU A 547 6.50 28.89 -4.41
C LEU A 547 7.32 27.66 -3.99
N GLU A 548 7.29 27.29 -2.71
CA GLU A 548 7.96 26.07 -2.23
C GLU A 548 7.26 24.81 -2.71
N LEU A 549 5.92 24.81 -2.79
CA LEU A 549 5.16 23.72 -3.39
C LEU A 549 5.49 23.55 -4.88
N VAL A 550 5.62 24.65 -5.63
CA VAL A 550 6.07 24.60 -7.04
C VAL A 550 7.46 23.99 -7.16
N ARG A 551 8.41 24.33 -6.28
CA ARG A 551 9.73 23.68 -6.25
C ARG A 551 9.62 22.19 -5.91
N MET A 552 8.79 21.85 -4.93
CA MET A 552 8.56 20.47 -4.50
C MET A 552 7.91 19.60 -5.59
N MET A 553 7.25 20.17 -6.62
CA MET A 553 6.75 19.37 -7.76
C MET A 553 7.84 18.54 -8.45
N GLY A 554 9.11 18.96 -8.37
CA GLY A 554 10.26 18.22 -8.86
C GLY A 554 10.78 17.11 -7.94
N ASP A 555 10.20 16.95 -6.74
CA ASP A 555 10.56 15.86 -5.81
C ASP A 555 10.14 14.51 -6.41
N PRO A 556 11.07 13.55 -6.55
CA PRO A 556 10.80 12.26 -7.19
C PRO A 556 9.78 11.40 -6.42
N ASP A 557 9.74 11.53 -5.10
CA ASP A 557 8.89 10.71 -4.23
C ASP A 557 7.53 11.39 -3.97
N ASN A 558 7.53 12.72 -3.88
CA ASN A 558 6.41 13.49 -3.34
C ASN A 558 5.92 14.63 -4.23
N GLY A 559 6.46 14.81 -5.44
CA GLY A 559 6.06 15.92 -6.33
C GLY A 559 4.56 15.96 -6.62
N TRP A 560 3.92 14.80 -6.67
CA TRP A 560 2.46 14.69 -6.83
C TRP A 560 1.67 15.26 -5.65
N ARG A 561 2.19 15.20 -4.41
CA ARG A 561 1.54 15.78 -3.23
C ARG A 561 1.55 17.30 -3.27
N ALA A 562 2.61 17.88 -3.82
CA ALA A 562 2.68 19.32 -4.04
C ALA A 562 1.64 19.76 -5.07
N VAL A 563 1.45 19.00 -6.16
CA VAL A 563 0.40 19.26 -7.15
C VAL A 563 -0.99 19.24 -6.51
N ASP A 564 -1.30 18.21 -5.70
CA ASP A 564 -2.58 18.12 -4.99
C ASP A 564 -2.77 19.30 -4.02
N ALA A 565 -1.72 19.69 -3.31
CA ALA A 565 -1.74 20.83 -2.38
C ALA A 565 -2.02 22.16 -3.07
N LEU A 566 -1.40 22.41 -4.24
CA LEU A 566 -1.65 23.60 -5.05
C LEU A 566 -3.12 23.70 -5.48
N GLY A 567 -3.73 22.57 -5.85
CA GLY A 567 -5.17 22.49 -6.14
C GLY A 567 -6.05 22.79 -4.92
N GLY A 568 -5.63 22.33 -3.73
CA GLY A 568 -6.33 22.58 -2.46
C GLY A 568 -6.24 24.03 -1.97
N ILE A 569 -5.12 24.71 -2.22
CA ILE A 569 -4.96 26.17 -1.97
C ILE A 569 -5.91 26.97 -2.87
N GLY A 570 -6.20 26.46 -4.06
CA GLY A 570 -7.19 27.05 -4.97
C GLY A 570 -6.67 28.32 -5.66
N PRO A 571 -7.52 29.35 -5.89
CA PRO A 571 -7.15 30.52 -6.69
C PRO A 571 -5.91 31.29 -6.20
N ALA A 572 -5.60 31.22 -4.90
CA ALA A 572 -4.40 31.85 -4.35
C ALA A 572 -3.09 31.23 -4.87
N ALA A 573 -3.14 30.04 -5.48
CA ALA A 573 -2.03 29.38 -6.14
C ALA A 573 -1.87 29.76 -7.63
N ALA A 574 -2.43 30.89 -8.09
CA ALA A 574 -2.39 31.33 -9.49
C ALA A 574 -0.99 31.35 -10.13
N VAL A 575 0.06 31.61 -9.35
CA VAL A 575 1.44 31.59 -9.86
C VAL A 575 1.89 30.18 -10.30
N ALA A 576 1.22 29.12 -9.85
CA ALA A 576 1.50 27.73 -10.22
C ALA A 576 0.85 27.29 -11.55
N VAL A 577 0.06 28.15 -12.22
CA VAL A 577 -0.63 27.80 -13.47
C VAL A 577 0.33 27.33 -14.56
N GLY A 578 1.48 28.01 -14.74
CA GLY A 578 2.50 27.60 -15.70
C GLY A 578 3.09 26.21 -15.40
N PRO A 579 3.69 26.00 -14.21
CA PRO A 579 4.20 24.69 -13.78
C PRO A 579 3.16 23.56 -13.85
N LEU A 580 1.90 23.82 -13.46
CA LEU A 580 0.82 22.83 -13.55
C LEU A 580 0.44 22.53 -15.02
N ALA A 581 0.47 23.52 -15.90
CA ALA A 581 0.23 23.32 -17.34
C ALA A 581 1.35 22.48 -17.99
N GLU A 582 2.60 22.61 -17.53
CA GLU A 582 3.71 21.74 -17.96
C GLU A 582 3.56 20.31 -17.42
N ALA A 583 3.10 20.15 -16.17
CA ALA A 583 2.84 18.85 -15.55
C ALA A 583 1.74 18.02 -16.28
N LEU A 584 0.89 18.66 -17.10
CA LEU A 584 -0.02 17.96 -18.01
C LEU A 584 0.70 17.17 -19.12
N THR A 585 2.00 17.36 -19.33
CA THR A 585 2.80 16.57 -20.29
C THR A 585 3.72 15.57 -19.61
N HIS A 586 3.55 15.35 -18.30
CA HIS A 586 4.40 14.46 -17.52
C HIS A 586 4.28 12.98 -17.97
N PRO A 587 5.38 12.18 -17.96
CA PRO A 587 5.34 10.76 -18.36
C PRO A 587 4.33 9.92 -17.57
N SER A 588 4.22 10.15 -16.26
CA SER A 588 3.23 9.49 -15.40
C SER A 588 1.82 10.07 -15.59
N GLY A 589 0.86 9.23 -15.98
CA GLY A 589 -0.55 9.58 -16.10
C GLY A 589 -1.19 10.07 -14.80
N GLY A 590 -0.77 9.49 -13.67
CA GLY A 590 -1.20 9.94 -12.34
C GLY A 590 -0.79 11.38 -12.03
N MET A 591 0.33 11.86 -12.58
CA MET A 591 0.77 13.26 -12.45
C MET A 591 -0.03 14.17 -13.39
N ARG A 592 -0.27 13.76 -14.64
CA ARG A 592 -1.11 14.51 -15.60
C ARG A 592 -2.54 14.68 -15.07
N TRP A 593 -3.12 13.62 -14.50
CA TRP A 593 -4.44 13.64 -13.88
C TRP A 593 -4.52 14.62 -12.71
N ARG A 594 -3.53 14.60 -11.81
CA ARG A 594 -3.45 15.56 -10.68
C ARG A 594 -3.27 16.98 -11.15
N ALA A 595 -2.42 17.21 -12.15
CA ALA A 595 -2.22 18.53 -12.72
C ALA A 595 -3.52 19.12 -13.30
N ALA A 596 -4.30 18.31 -14.04
CA ALA A 596 -5.60 18.72 -14.54
C ALA A 596 -6.59 19.04 -13.40
N GLN A 597 -6.61 18.23 -12.34
CA GLN A 597 -7.45 18.51 -11.17
C GLN A 597 -7.03 19.78 -10.44
N ALA A 598 -5.73 19.97 -10.22
CA ALA A 598 -5.18 21.15 -9.56
C ALA A 598 -5.53 22.42 -10.32
N LEU A 599 -5.34 22.43 -11.65
CA LEU A 599 -5.79 23.54 -12.52
C LEU A 599 -7.30 23.79 -12.40
N GLY A 600 -8.11 22.74 -12.26
CA GLY A 600 -9.54 22.90 -11.99
C GLY A 600 -9.84 23.46 -10.59
N GLY A 601 -9.01 23.18 -9.59
CA GLY A 601 -9.11 23.72 -8.22
C GLY A 601 -8.70 25.19 -8.13
N LEU A 602 -7.79 25.64 -8.99
CA LEU A 602 -7.42 27.06 -9.14
C LEU A 602 -8.56 27.93 -9.71
N GLY A 603 -9.59 27.32 -10.31
CA GLY A 603 -10.73 28.02 -10.88
C GLY A 603 -10.32 28.97 -12.02
N GLU A 604 -10.95 30.15 -12.10
CA GLU A 604 -10.72 31.11 -13.19
C GLU A 604 -9.27 31.60 -13.31
N ALA A 605 -8.50 31.56 -12.21
CA ALA A 605 -7.08 31.89 -12.23
C ALA A 605 -6.28 31.01 -13.21
N ALA A 606 -6.75 29.77 -13.46
CA ALA A 606 -6.15 28.84 -14.40
C ALA A 606 -6.66 28.97 -15.85
N ARG A 607 -7.45 30.01 -16.19
CA ARG A 607 -7.85 30.30 -17.58
C ARG A 607 -6.67 30.29 -18.58
N PRO A 608 -5.46 30.82 -18.25
CA PRO A 608 -4.32 30.75 -19.16
C PRO A 608 -3.88 29.33 -19.53
N ALA A 609 -4.20 28.31 -18.72
CA ALA A 609 -3.89 26.90 -19.03
C ALA A 609 -4.85 26.26 -20.03
N THR A 610 -5.83 26.99 -20.58
CA THR A 610 -6.78 26.48 -21.58
C THR A 610 -6.10 25.70 -22.72
N PRO A 611 -5.01 26.17 -23.36
CA PRO A 611 -4.36 25.42 -24.43
C PRO A 611 -3.79 24.07 -23.97
N ALA A 612 -3.23 24.00 -22.76
CA ALA A 612 -2.67 22.78 -22.22
C ALA A 612 -3.79 21.79 -21.82
N LEU A 613 -4.87 22.28 -21.22
CA LEU A 613 -6.05 21.46 -20.90
C LEU A 613 -6.76 20.93 -22.16
N VAL A 614 -6.82 21.73 -23.23
CA VAL A 614 -7.34 21.27 -24.53
C VAL A 614 -6.50 20.12 -25.09
N ARG A 615 -5.17 20.18 -25.02
CA ARG A 615 -4.32 19.03 -25.40
C ARG A 615 -4.56 17.80 -24.52
N ALA A 616 -4.79 17.99 -23.22
CA ALA A 616 -5.08 16.89 -22.29
C ALA A 616 -6.45 16.22 -22.53
N LEU A 617 -7.34 16.81 -23.34
CA LEU A 617 -8.54 16.14 -23.82
C LEU A 617 -8.25 15.02 -24.84
N ASP A 618 -7.03 14.94 -25.36
CA ASP A 618 -6.55 13.88 -26.26
C ASP A 618 -5.64 12.87 -25.56
N ASP A 619 -5.59 12.90 -24.22
CA ASP A 619 -4.75 11.99 -23.44
C ASP A 619 -5.17 10.51 -23.64
N PRO A 620 -4.21 9.56 -23.73
CA PRO A 620 -4.54 8.14 -23.83
C PRO A 620 -5.37 7.64 -22.62
N GLU A 621 -5.20 8.22 -21.44
CA GLU A 621 -5.91 7.80 -20.23
C GLU A 621 -7.24 8.54 -20.05
N GLY A 622 -8.34 7.78 -19.95
CA GLY A 622 -9.69 8.35 -19.77
C GLY A 622 -9.85 9.22 -18.52
N ASN A 623 -9.13 8.90 -17.42
CA ASN A 623 -9.16 9.70 -16.21
C ASN A 623 -8.53 11.09 -16.41
N VAL A 624 -7.48 11.21 -17.22
CA VAL A 624 -6.85 12.50 -17.55
C VAL A 624 -7.80 13.33 -18.42
N ARG A 625 -8.40 12.72 -19.46
CA ARG A 625 -9.41 13.40 -20.31
C ARG A 625 -10.60 13.90 -19.48
N LEU A 626 -11.09 13.08 -18.56
CA LEU A 626 -12.17 13.44 -17.62
C LEU A 626 -11.78 14.64 -16.76
N ALA A 627 -10.59 14.62 -16.17
CA ALA A 627 -10.09 15.71 -15.34
C ALA A 627 -9.90 17.00 -16.15
N ALA A 628 -9.39 16.91 -17.38
CA ALA A 628 -9.22 18.04 -18.28
C ALA A 628 -10.56 18.68 -18.67
N ALA A 629 -11.57 17.88 -19.03
CA ALA A 629 -12.92 18.38 -19.32
C ALA A 629 -13.55 19.07 -18.11
N ARG A 630 -13.42 18.50 -16.91
CA ARG A 630 -13.88 19.12 -15.65
C ARG A 630 -13.12 20.39 -15.30
N ALA A 631 -11.82 20.45 -15.60
CA ALA A 631 -11.02 21.64 -15.39
C ALA A 631 -11.48 22.77 -16.30
N LEU A 632 -11.65 22.53 -17.61
CA LEU A 632 -12.16 23.53 -18.56
C LEU A 632 -13.52 24.12 -18.16
N ALA A 633 -14.39 23.32 -17.54
CA ALA A 633 -15.67 23.79 -17.00
C ALA A 633 -15.54 24.71 -15.77
N ARG A 634 -14.46 24.57 -15.00
CA ARG A 634 -14.20 25.31 -13.75
C ARG A 634 -13.31 26.53 -13.94
N THR A 635 -12.48 26.55 -14.99
CA THR A 635 -11.54 27.64 -15.27
C THR A 635 -12.11 28.78 -16.11
N SER A 636 -13.41 28.73 -16.45
CA SER A 636 -14.03 29.65 -17.42
C SER A 636 -13.18 29.72 -18.69
N ALA A 637 -12.88 28.54 -19.26
CA ALA A 637 -11.92 28.36 -20.33
C ALA A 637 -12.22 29.26 -21.54
N ASP A 638 -11.17 29.60 -22.29
CA ASP A 638 -11.31 30.41 -23.50
C ASP A 638 -12.18 29.68 -24.56
N ALA A 639 -13.42 30.13 -24.71
CA ALA A 639 -14.45 29.42 -25.46
C ALA A 639 -14.05 29.13 -26.92
N PRO A 640 -13.48 30.07 -27.69
CA PRO A 640 -13.04 29.80 -29.06
C PRO A 640 -12.01 28.66 -29.17
N ARG A 641 -11.14 28.50 -28.15
CA ARG A 641 -10.12 27.46 -28.11
C ARG A 641 -10.64 26.13 -27.58
N ALA A 642 -11.48 26.16 -26.55
CA ALA A 642 -11.95 24.96 -25.88
C ALA A 642 -13.14 24.29 -26.59
N ARG A 643 -14.03 25.08 -27.21
CA ARG A 643 -15.29 24.58 -27.79
C ARG A 643 -15.09 23.51 -28.86
N PRO A 644 -14.21 23.67 -29.87
CA PRO A 644 -14.04 22.64 -30.91
C PRO A 644 -13.55 21.30 -30.34
N ALA A 645 -12.63 21.34 -29.37
CA ALA A 645 -12.12 20.14 -28.73
C ALA A 645 -13.18 19.45 -27.86
N LEU A 646 -13.95 20.22 -27.09
CA LEU A 646 -15.04 19.67 -26.26
C LEU A 646 -16.18 19.07 -27.09
N LEU A 647 -16.51 19.65 -28.25
CA LEU A 647 -17.48 19.08 -29.19
C LEU A 647 -17.03 17.70 -29.68
N ARG A 648 -15.75 17.53 -30.01
CA ARG A 648 -15.17 16.23 -30.37
C ARG A 648 -15.25 15.22 -29.21
N VAL A 649 -14.99 15.68 -27.99
CA VAL A 649 -15.03 14.84 -26.77
C VAL A 649 -16.45 14.39 -26.38
N LEU A 650 -17.51 15.00 -26.92
CA LEU A 650 -18.87 14.44 -26.82
C LEU A 650 -19.00 13.05 -27.50
N GLY A 651 -18.01 12.63 -28.30
CA GLY A 651 -17.90 11.27 -28.85
C GLY A 651 -16.97 10.33 -28.09
N ASP A 652 -16.46 10.71 -26.91
CA ASP A 652 -15.50 9.89 -26.15
C ASP A 652 -16.08 8.51 -25.77
N PRO A 653 -15.29 7.42 -25.81
CA PRO A 653 -15.76 6.10 -25.35
C PRO A 653 -16.21 6.08 -23.89
N ASP A 654 -15.58 6.88 -23.00
CA ASP A 654 -15.94 6.95 -21.59
C ASP A 654 -17.13 7.92 -21.38
N SER A 655 -18.25 7.40 -20.85
CA SER A 655 -19.46 8.20 -20.62
C SER A 655 -19.25 9.31 -19.59
N ARG A 656 -18.34 9.13 -18.63
CA ARG A 656 -17.99 10.16 -17.64
C ARG A 656 -17.32 11.35 -18.32
N VAL A 657 -16.48 11.09 -19.32
CA VAL A 657 -15.80 12.10 -20.13
C VAL A 657 -16.82 12.86 -20.98
N ARG A 658 -17.73 12.15 -21.67
CA ARG A 658 -18.83 12.78 -22.44
C ARG A 658 -19.70 13.70 -21.57
N ALA A 659 -20.09 13.23 -20.39
CA ALA A 659 -20.88 14.02 -19.43
C ALA A 659 -20.11 15.26 -18.92
N ALA A 660 -18.80 15.14 -18.69
CA ALA A 660 -17.96 16.28 -18.32
C ALA A 660 -17.82 17.30 -19.48
N ALA A 661 -17.68 16.84 -20.72
CA ALA A 661 -17.63 17.72 -21.89
C ALA A 661 -18.95 18.48 -22.09
N ALA A 662 -20.10 17.82 -21.90
CA ALA A 662 -21.41 18.48 -21.96
C ALA A 662 -21.53 19.61 -20.91
N ARG A 663 -21.08 19.37 -19.68
CA ARG A 663 -21.04 20.41 -18.63
C ARG A 663 -20.05 21.54 -18.95
N ALA A 664 -18.90 21.23 -19.53
CA ALA A 664 -17.93 22.25 -19.93
C ALA A 664 -18.50 23.14 -21.04
N LEU A 665 -19.15 22.56 -22.06
CA LEU A 665 -19.80 23.28 -23.14
C LEU A 665 -20.92 24.21 -22.63
N HIS A 666 -21.73 23.75 -21.67
CA HIS A 666 -22.72 24.60 -21.00
C HIS A 666 -22.10 25.84 -20.37
N ARG A 667 -20.96 25.67 -19.67
CA ARG A 667 -20.23 26.77 -19.01
C ARG A 667 -19.59 27.76 -19.99
N LEU A 668 -19.25 27.33 -21.21
CA LEU A 668 -18.75 28.20 -22.27
C LEU A 668 -19.86 29.06 -22.91
N GLY A 669 -21.12 28.82 -22.59
CA GLY A 669 -22.26 29.56 -23.11
C GLY A 669 -22.76 29.07 -24.47
N PRO A 670 -23.90 29.62 -24.91
CA PRO A 670 -24.65 29.14 -26.08
C PRO A 670 -23.88 29.34 -27.38
N ASP A 671 -24.11 28.42 -28.32
CA ASP A 671 -23.56 28.39 -29.67
C ASP A 671 -24.35 27.35 -30.47
N ALA A 672 -24.70 27.63 -31.72
CA ALA A 672 -25.59 26.79 -32.50
C ALA A 672 -25.05 25.36 -32.69
N ALA A 673 -23.74 25.20 -32.92
CA ALA A 673 -23.11 23.89 -33.06
C ALA A 673 -23.10 23.12 -31.72
N THR A 674 -22.92 23.84 -30.62
CA THR A 674 -22.98 23.30 -29.26
C THR A 674 -24.39 22.83 -28.89
N GLU A 675 -25.41 23.63 -29.17
CA GLU A 675 -26.80 23.28 -28.92
C GLU A 675 -27.22 22.06 -29.73
N GLN A 676 -26.87 22.01 -31.03
CA GLN A 676 -27.16 20.86 -31.87
C GLN A 676 -26.50 19.58 -31.34
N ALA A 677 -25.20 19.63 -31.03
CA ALA A 677 -24.47 18.46 -30.54
C ALA A 677 -25.00 17.97 -29.17
N LEU A 678 -25.36 18.88 -28.28
CA LEU A 678 -25.97 18.54 -26.99
C LEU A 678 -27.39 17.96 -27.16
N ALA A 679 -28.20 18.49 -28.08
CA ALA A 679 -29.52 17.96 -28.39
C ALA A 679 -29.44 16.53 -28.96
N ASP A 680 -28.43 16.26 -29.77
CA ASP A 680 -28.17 14.91 -30.27
C ASP A 680 -27.79 13.96 -29.14
N ARG A 681 -26.85 14.33 -28.27
CA ARG A 681 -26.49 13.52 -27.09
C ARG A 681 -27.66 13.31 -26.13
N ALA A 682 -28.48 14.33 -25.89
CA ALA A 682 -29.66 14.24 -25.04
C ALA A 682 -30.69 13.22 -25.54
N ARG A 683 -30.79 13.05 -26.87
CA ARG A 683 -31.72 12.11 -27.51
C ARG A 683 -31.17 10.69 -27.61
N SER A 684 -29.90 10.53 -27.99
CA SER A 684 -29.38 9.24 -28.48
C SER A 684 -28.17 8.70 -27.74
N ASP A 685 -27.60 9.39 -26.74
CA ASP A 685 -26.46 8.82 -26.00
C ASP A 685 -26.87 7.54 -25.25
N PRO A 686 -26.09 6.45 -25.29
CA PRO A 686 -26.45 5.21 -24.60
C PRO A 686 -26.49 5.37 -23.07
N ASP A 687 -25.70 6.29 -22.50
CA ASP A 687 -25.61 6.49 -21.06
C ASP A 687 -26.67 7.49 -20.55
N ALA A 688 -27.44 7.09 -19.54
CA ALA A 688 -28.51 7.92 -18.98
C ALA A 688 -28.01 9.21 -18.33
N THR A 689 -26.82 9.17 -17.71
CA THR A 689 -26.18 10.33 -17.09
C THR A 689 -25.76 11.33 -18.15
N VAL A 690 -25.21 10.87 -19.27
CA VAL A 690 -24.84 11.76 -20.38
C VAL A 690 -26.09 12.42 -20.98
N ARG A 691 -27.17 11.65 -21.18
CA ARG A 691 -28.45 12.23 -21.63
C ARG A 691 -28.97 13.29 -20.67
N ALA A 692 -28.92 13.05 -19.37
CA ALA A 692 -29.36 14.00 -18.35
C ALA A 692 -28.52 15.28 -18.33
N GLU A 693 -27.20 15.15 -18.38
CA GLU A 693 -26.28 16.29 -18.40
C GLU A 693 -26.40 17.11 -19.70
N ALA A 694 -26.58 16.47 -20.85
CA ALA A 694 -26.82 17.16 -22.10
C ALA A 694 -28.14 17.95 -22.09
N ARG A 695 -29.23 17.39 -21.53
CA ARG A 695 -30.49 18.13 -21.33
C ARG A 695 -30.31 19.32 -20.39
N ARG A 696 -29.54 19.14 -19.32
CA ARG A 696 -29.23 20.21 -18.38
C ARG A 696 -28.42 21.31 -19.06
N ALA A 697 -27.44 20.94 -19.88
CA ALA A 697 -26.57 21.85 -20.61
C ALA A 697 -27.32 22.73 -21.63
N LEU A 698 -28.46 22.26 -22.15
CA LEU A 698 -29.34 23.01 -23.05
C LEU A 698 -30.24 24.02 -22.34
N LYS A 699 -30.39 23.93 -21.01
CA LYS A 699 -31.10 24.97 -20.25
C LYS A 699 -30.22 26.21 -20.15
N PRO A 700 -30.77 27.43 -20.18
CA PRO A 700 -29.99 28.64 -19.97
C PRO A 700 -29.32 28.63 -18.57
N PRO A 701 -28.08 29.15 -18.45
CA PRO A 701 -27.38 29.20 -17.16
C PRO A 701 -28.16 30.07 -16.16
N GLY A 702 -28.63 29.47 -15.05
CA GLY A 702 -29.24 30.21 -13.94
C GLY A 702 -30.70 29.91 -13.57
N ARG A 703 -31.35 28.88 -14.12
CA ARG A 703 -32.61 28.35 -13.53
C ARG A 703 -32.34 27.01 -12.82
N PRO A 704 -32.69 26.87 -11.53
CA PRO A 704 -32.44 25.65 -10.75
C PRO A 704 -33.07 24.40 -11.37
#